data_AF-A0A968HXA7-F1
#
_entry.id   AF-A0A968HXA7-F1
#
_cell.length_a   1.000
_cell.length_b   1.000
_cell.length_c   1.000
_cell.angle_alpha   90.00
_cell.angle_beta   90.00
_cell.angle_gamma   90.00
#
_symmetry.space_group_name_H-M   'P 1'
#
loop_
_entity.id
_entity.type
_entity.pdbx_description
1 polymer ?
#
loop_
_entity_poly.entity_id
_entity_poly.type
_entity_poly.pdbx_seq_one_letter_code
_entity_poly.pdbx_strand_id
1 'polypeptide(L)'
;MTSAFIPDLESGRLLQRSLLPQSLPTYAGMEIAAEMWTAVDLGGDYYQFLEQPGTFAVAIADSSGKSVAGAIHAALFKGQLDAYAQQGRLQNPTSVLSSLNQLLCKSSTEDAIALAYGALDLQTYEFALGNAGMPGPYFYRAASQSVQEIVNPSMALGRYDVLTYRTLKQPFHEGDIAFFFSDGLFEAASPDGREFGRADESGVVPLKQTILELAHLGASEIILGLKAAVDQFTDRLIPEDDISIVVIKLLNKSHLSDISDCPYQEALQAWLRSEEQDTSALLRGARLLEALKWVETQPTLPKIEQEFLQSSQVIHEREQLIASRAADADRLEQLSQELEQSLESERQQRMIAEMGELNERIIAQTISSEALYLSNNHIEALIAGVIGGVQLKRLTTTVINEQFLANLKANTQIRAITALEQVVYGIHESNRLEGHGFWVNRVCYSPDGTLIATASSDRTIKIWQSNGKLLQTLIGHNNWVTSIAFSPDGTLLVSGSRDNTAKIWARNPQTGAFLEAPTQVLRGHEGPVLDVCFSPDGQVIATASEDITVRLWKLNGASIRALRGGHERWVQCVAFHPNGKALLSGSADRTMILWNTQGVPVKTFKGHDSFVESISFSPNGQTFLSASRDRTIKLWDISGSLIKVFTGHTDKVWCAVFGQDGRTFASASWDRSIRIWDIEHGLVQTFSGHGDVVHSVALSPDGKTVASASRDTTVKLWNIRGNPLRVLTGHTDEITAVVVSPNARFLASSCRDKTINLWNASGTLATVLAGHNDRVNAVAFSPDSQTLLSVGGDCAVKMWNTQGALLEDIAAHRAEIMNVVYRCDGQVFATCSADTTIRIWSAEGKWLQTLNGHTAEVYSIAYSPDGSQLVSASKDKTVKLWSWDGSLLASLDGHSAEVNCVAFSADGQFFASGSIDQSVKIWRSDGTLVKTLNGHSAEVTSVVFSPDGTALVSASEDSTIQFWSVDGTLLRTFNGHTAPVRSVTFSPDGKILISAGEDQKVIMWNLDLENLLSRGCQWLQEYLRTNSNVSEEDKRTCLTGCAWLYKYLKSSPIPGPAAS
;
A
#
# COMPACT_ATOMS: atom_id res chain seq x y z
N MET A 1 16.28 -28.27 13.01
CA MET A 1 17.69 -27.83 13.07
C MET A 1 17.74 -26.42 12.47
N THR A 2 17.46 -25.37 13.25
CA THR A 2 18.45 -24.55 14.02
C THR A 2 19.57 -24.07 13.08
N SER A 3 19.82 -22.79 12.82
CA SER A 3 19.86 -21.63 13.73
C SER A 3 19.78 -20.29 12.98
N ALA A 4 19.43 -19.26 13.75
CA ALA A 4 19.18 -17.85 13.47
C ALA A 4 20.33 -17.05 12.80
N PHE A 5 20.02 -15.87 12.25
CA PHE A 5 20.50 -14.58 12.78
C PHE A 5 19.73 -13.38 12.17
N ILE A 6 19.24 -12.51 13.05
CA ILE A 6 18.79 -11.12 12.82
C ILE A 6 20.03 -10.22 12.99
N PRO A 7 20.11 -9.05 12.33
CA PRO A 7 20.28 -7.84 13.14
C PRO A 7 19.39 -6.66 12.71
N ASP A 8 19.07 -5.87 13.73
CA ASP A 8 18.31 -4.62 13.74
C ASP A 8 18.98 -3.44 13.02
N LEU A 9 18.14 -2.43 12.76
CA LEU A 9 18.50 -1.05 12.47
C LEU A 9 19.42 -0.47 13.56
N GLU A 10 20.55 0.12 13.16
CA GLU A 10 21.04 1.42 13.64
C GLU A 10 22.34 1.77 12.90
N SER A 11 22.33 2.85 12.10
CA SER A 11 23.46 3.78 11.96
C SER A 11 23.16 4.83 10.88
N GLY A 12 22.83 6.03 11.35
CA GLY A 12 23.07 7.23 10.57
C GLY A 12 24.58 7.43 10.42
N ARG A 13 25.09 7.37 9.18
CA ARG A 13 26.23 8.19 8.74
C ARG A 13 26.32 8.27 7.22
N LEU A 14 26.12 9.50 6.76
CA LEU A 14 26.69 10.15 5.59
C LEU A 14 27.89 9.43 4.96
N LEU A 15 27.71 8.95 3.73
CA LEU A 15 28.77 8.92 2.73
C LEU A 15 28.25 9.63 1.48
N GLN A 16 28.57 10.92 1.40
CA GLN A 16 28.73 11.58 0.12
C GLN A 16 29.79 10.82 -0.68
N ARG A 17 29.41 10.20 -1.79
CA ARG A 17 30.31 10.15 -2.96
C ARG A 17 29.51 10.15 -4.25
N SER A 18 29.93 11.12 -5.05
CA SER A 18 29.42 11.59 -6.32
C SER A 18 29.27 10.50 -7.38
N LEU A 19 28.10 10.53 -8.01
CA LEU A 19 27.81 10.07 -9.36
C LEU A 19 28.77 10.74 -10.36
N LEU A 20 29.58 9.94 -11.04
CA LEU A 20 30.01 10.17 -12.41
C LEU A 20 30.02 8.81 -13.13
N PRO A 21 29.47 8.72 -14.35
CA PRO A 21 29.65 7.56 -15.19
C PRO A 21 31.05 7.61 -15.82
N GLN A 22 31.90 6.65 -15.52
CA GLN A 22 33.02 6.30 -16.38
C GLN A 22 32.95 4.81 -16.72
N SER A 23 32.47 4.51 -17.92
CA SER A 23 33.22 3.78 -18.95
C SER A 23 32.28 3.34 -20.08
N LEU A 24 32.36 4.04 -21.21
CA LEU A 24 32.12 3.44 -22.52
C LEU A 24 33.50 2.97 -23.05
N PRO A 25 33.57 1.85 -23.79
CA PRO A 25 34.83 1.27 -24.22
C PRO A 25 35.51 2.17 -25.26
N THR A 26 36.81 2.30 -25.12
CA THR A 26 37.73 2.95 -26.05
C THR A 26 37.73 2.27 -27.41
N TYR A 27 37.42 3.01 -28.48
CA TYR A 27 37.94 2.74 -29.82
C TYR A 27 39.02 3.78 -30.13
N ALA A 28 40.19 3.31 -30.54
CA ALA A 28 41.32 4.15 -30.93
C ALA A 28 41.25 4.46 -32.43
N GLY A 29 41.32 5.75 -32.80
CA GLY A 29 41.67 6.19 -34.15
C GLY A 29 40.79 7.32 -34.71
N MET A 30 41.46 8.44 -35.00
CA MET A 30 41.09 9.53 -35.92
C MET A 30 40.21 10.70 -35.42
N GLU A 31 40.94 11.72 -34.97
CA GLU A 31 40.95 13.12 -35.43
C GLU A 31 39.70 13.69 -36.13
N ILE A 32 39.13 14.69 -35.47
CA ILE A 32 38.09 15.59 -35.95
C ILE A 32 38.73 16.60 -36.92
N ALA A 33 38.19 16.67 -38.14
CA ALA A 33 38.29 17.85 -39.00
C ALA A 33 36.88 18.42 -39.22
N ALA A 34 36.84 19.75 -39.30
CA ALA A 34 35.71 20.63 -39.03
C ALA A 34 34.60 20.66 -40.10
N GLU A 35 33.54 21.36 -39.69
CA GLU A 35 32.25 21.67 -40.32
C GLU A 35 32.25 22.05 -41.81
N MET A 36 31.18 21.67 -42.51
CA MET A 36 30.52 22.53 -43.51
C MET A 36 29.07 22.06 -43.74
N TRP A 37 28.09 22.93 -43.45
CA TRP A 37 26.68 22.74 -43.83
C TRP A 37 26.43 23.32 -45.23
N THR A 38 25.64 22.62 -46.06
CA THR A 38 24.87 23.26 -47.14
C THR A 38 23.51 22.59 -47.36
N ALA A 39 22.49 23.45 -47.28
CA ALA A 39 21.21 23.50 -48.01
C ALA A 39 20.21 22.32 -47.96
N VAL A 40 19.01 22.68 -47.48
CA VAL A 40 17.73 21.97 -47.51
C VAL A 40 17.10 22.05 -48.91
N ASP A 41 16.37 21.00 -49.32
CA ASP A 41 15.22 21.13 -50.22
C ASP A 41 14.00 20.44 -49.58
N LEU A 42 13.01 21.25 -49.21
CA LEU A 42 11.69 20.85 -48.73
C LEU A 42 10.68 21.64 -49.57
N GLY A 43 10.07 20.98 -50.54
CA GLY A 43 8.96 21.53 -51.32
C GLY A 43 7.62 21.41 -50.57
N GLY A 44 7.08 22.57 -50.16
CA GLY A 44 5.66 23.01 -50.07
C GLY A 44 4.70 22.24 -49.15
N ASP A 45 3.83 22.84 -48.33
CA ASP A 45 3.40 24.23 -48.12
C ASP A 45 2.79 24.36 -46.70
N TYR A 46 3.06 25.45 -45.97
CA TYR A 46 2.17 26.05 -44.96
C TYR A 46 2.53 27.53 -44.77
N TYR A 47 1.55 28.42 -44.92
CA TYR A 47 1.65 29.85 -44.59
C TYR A 47 0.95 30.14 -43.24
N GLN A 48 1.67 30.91 -42.39
CA GLN A 48 1.28 32.09 -41.59
C GLN A 48 -0.03 32.12 -40.76
N PHE A 49 -0.08 32.65 -39.52
CA PHE A 49 0.49 33.93 -39.04
C PHE A 49 0.54 34.07 -37.49
N LEU A 50 1.52 34.89 -37.04
CA LEU A 50 1.59 35.83 -35.87
C LEU A 50 1.55 35.24 -34.44
N GLU A 51 2.30 35.68 -33.43
CA GLU A 51 3.05 36.92 -33.16
C GLU A 51 4.06 36.70 -31.99
N GLN A 52 5.05 37.58 -31.84
CA GLN A 52 6.26 37.50 -30.97
C GLN A 52 6.01 37.70 -29.43
N PRO A 53 7.04 37.88 -28.54
CA PRO A 53 8.44 37.39 -28.44
C PRO A 53 8.80 36.78 -27.06
N GLY A 54 9.88 36.00 -26.95
CA GLY A 54 10.46 35.64 -25.64
C GLY A 54 11.72 34.78 -25.67
N THR A 55 12.89 35.43 -25.55
CA THR A 55 14.18 34.93 -25.01
C THR A 55 14.87 33.71 -25.65
N PHE A 56 15.89 34.02 -26.45
CA PHE A 56 17.09 33.19 -26.63
C PHE A 56 17.91 33.13 -25.33
N ALA A 57 18.42 31.94 -24.98
CA ALA A 57 19.52 31.79 -24.04
C ALA A 57 20.77 31.30 -24.79
N VAL A 58 21.80 32.16 -24.78
CA VAL A 58 23.17 31.84 -25.17
C VAL A 58 23.78 31.00 -24.04
N ALA A 59 24.26 29.80 -24.37
CA ALA A 59 25.04 28.99 -23.44
C ALA A 59 26.49 29.50 -23.42
N ILE A 60 26.89 30.14 -22.32
CA ILE A 60 28.30 30.36 -21.97
C ILE A 60 28.67 29.24 -21.00
N ALA A 61 29.49 28.31 -21.47
CA ALA A 61 30.06 27.25 -20.64
C ALA A 61 31.34 27.77 -19.98
N ASP A 62 31.40 27.73 -18.64
CA ASP A 62 32.66 27.78 -17.91
C ASP A 62 33.15 26.36 -17.58
N SER A 63 34.46 26.21 -17.49
CA SER A 63 35.21 24.95 -17.38
C SER A 63 35.17 24.30 -15.99
N SER A 64 34.07 24.44 -15.24
CA SER A 64 33.97 23.87 -13.88
C SER A 64 32.77 22.95 -13.62
N GLY A 65 32.05 22.53 -14.66
CA GLY A 65 31.33 21.24 -14.66
C GLY A 65 30.37 20.99 -13.50
N LYS A 66 29.61 22.00 -13.05
CA LYS A 66 28.46 21.84 -12.15
C LYS A 66 27.32 22.77 -12.59
N SER A 67 26.31 22.22 -13.26
CA SER A 67 25.05 22.92 -13.50
C SER A 67 23.95 22.44 -12.55
N VAL A 68 23.31 23.46 -12.00
CA VAL A 68 22.07 23.51 -11.24
C VAL A 68 20.92 22.75 -11.90
N ALA A 69 20.25 21.87 -11.16
CA ALA A 69 18.85 21.49 -11.39
C ALA A 69 18.24 20.98 -10.07
N GLY A 70 17.28 21.73 -9.51
CA GLY A 70 16.47 21.27 -8.38
C GLY A 70 16.04 22.33 -7.37
N ALA A 71 15.40 23.42 -7.79
CA ALA A 71 14.57 24.23 -6.89
C ALA A 71 13.55 25.07 -7.68
N ILE A 72 12.52 24.42 -8.23
CA ILE A 72 11.24 25.06 -8.51
C ILE A 72 10.35 24.79 -7.29
N HIS A 73 10.49 25.63 -6.26
CA HIS A 73 9.47 25.96 -5.24
C HIS A 73 10.03 27.01 -4.25
N ALA A 74 10.23 28.23 -4.74
CA ALA A 74 10.40 29.42 -3.89
C ALA A 74 10.04 30.71 -4.66
N ALA A 75 9.07 30.63 -5.58
CA ALA A 75 8.66 31.75 -6.42
C ALA A 75 7.44 32.53 -5.88
N LEU A 76 7.24 32.55 -4.56
CA LEU A 76 6.13 33.28 -3.93
C LEU A 76 6.54 34.23 -2.79
N PHE A 77 7.83 34.48 -2.60
CA PHE A 77 8.33 35.46 -1.61
C PHE A 77 9.32 36.46 -2.20
N LYS A 78 9.07 36.91 -3.43
CA LYS A 78 9.86 37.98 -4.07
C LYS A 78 9.05 39.23 -4.44
N GLY A 79 7.75 39.26 -4.15
CA GLY A 79 6.90 40.45 -4.35
C GLY A 79 6.89 41.44 -3.18
N GLN A 80 7.33 41.04 -1.98
CA GLN A 80 7.26 41.89 -0.78
C GLN A 80 8.58 42.59 -0.40
N LEU A 81 9.70 42.25 -1.04
CA LEU A 81 10.99 42.94 -0.82
C LEU A 81 11.20 44.11 -1.79
N ASP A 82 10.62 44.06 -2.99
CA ASP A 82 10.70 45.15 -3.97
C ASP A 82 9.77 46.34 -3.62
N ALA A 83 8.76 46.13 -2.76
CA ALA A 83 7.90 47.19 -2.22
C ALA A 83 8.58 48.01 -1.10
N TYR A 84 9.54 47.42 -0.37
CA TYR A 84 10.33 48.13 0.65
C TYR A 84 11.50 48.92 0.04
N ALA A 85 11.97 48.52 -1.14
CA ALA A 85 12.98 49.26 -1.91
C ALA A 85 12.43 50.53 -2.58
N GLN A 86 11.12 50.60 -2.86
CA GLN A 86 10.47 51.79 -3.46
C GLN A 86 10.19 52.95 -2.49
N GLN A 87 10.40 52.78 -1.18
CA GLN A 87 10.17 53.84 -0.18
C GLN A 87 11.43 54.59 0.30
N GLY A 88 12.57 54.44 -0.38
CA GLY A 88 13.67 55.42 -0.29
C GLY A 88 14.28 55.63 1.10
N ARG A 89 14.30 54.61 1.96
CA ARG A 89 15.04 54.63 3.24
C ARG A 89 16.00 53.45 3.30
N LEU A 90 17.25 53.71 2.95
CA LEU A 90 18.48 53.14 3.54
C LEU A 90 19.68 53.69 2.73
N GLN A 91 20.19 54.83 3.18
CA GLN A 91 21.50 55.33 2.76
C GLN A 91 22.58 54.73 3.67
N ASN A 92 23.67 54.30 3.03
CA ASN A 92 25.00 53.92 3.53
C ASN A 92 25.27 52.51 4.11
N PRO A 93 26.21 51.75 3.49
CA PRO A 93 26.71 50.47 3.97
C PRO A 93 28.05 50.62 4.73
N THR A 94 28.01 51.13 5.95
CA THR A 94 29.20 51.25 6.84
C THR A 94 28.93 50.87 8.30
N SER A 95 27.94 50.01 8.57
CA SER A 95 27.65 49.54 9.95
C SER A 95 27.34 48.05 10.12
N VAL A 96 27.64 47.20 9.14
CA VAL A 96 27.54 45.73 9.31
C VAL A 96 28.93 45.07 9.35
N LEU A 97 29.96 45.79 8.90
CA LEU A 97 31.37 45.37 8.94
C LEU A 97 32.08 45.68 10.28
N SER A 98 31.44 46.39 11.21
CA SER A 98 31.97 46.65 12.56
C SER A 98 31.44 45.69 13.64
N SER A 99 30.35 44.96 13.38
CA SER A 99 29.77 44.02 14.36
C SER A 99 30.13 42.55 14.10
N LEU A 100 30.67 42.23 12.92
CA LEU A 100 31.22 40.89 12.61
C LEU A 100 32.73 40.78 12.91
N ASN A 101 33.41 41.91 13.13
CA ASN A 101 34.83 41.99 13.48
C ASN A 101 35.09 42.07 15.00
N GLN A 102 34.05 41.87 15.83
CA GLN A 102 34.15 41.82 17.29
C GLN A 102 33.95 40.41 17.87
N LEU A 103 33.71 39.41 17.01
CA LEU A 103 33.49 38.02 17.42
C LEU A 103 34.60 37.06 16.97
N LEU A 104 35.61 37.56 16.26
CA LEU A 104 36.80 36.79 15.87
C LEU A 104 38.05 37.66 16.10
N CYS A 105 38.98 37.12 16.89
CA CYS A 105 40.35 37.59 17.12
C CYS A 105 40.60 38.58 18.29
N LYS A 106 40.49 38.06 19.52
CA LYS A 106 41.62 38.15 20.48
C LYS A 106 42.20 36.74 20.65
N SER A 107 43.41 36.62 20.14
CA SER A 107 44.18 35.41 19.90
C SER A 107 45.30 35.23 20.93
N SER A 108 45.61 33.98 21.26
CA SER A 108 46.97 33.41 21.30
C SER A 108 46.80 31.88 21.39
N THR A 109 46.73 31.15 20.26
CA THR A 109 47.83 30.36 19.64
C THR A 109 48.29 29.21 20.55
N GLU A 110 48.37 27.94 20.14
CA GLU A 110 48.96 27.30 18.93
C GLU A 110 48.24 25.94 18.70
N ASP A 111 47.65 25.69 17.53
CA ASP A 111 48.20 25.07 16.30
C ASP A 111 48.00 23.54 16.17
N ALA A 112 47.08 23.22 15.25
CA ALA A 112 47.29 22.38 14.07
C ALA A 112 47.36 20.82 14.15
N ILE A 113 46.83 20.24 13.06
CA ILE A 113 47.21 18.97 12.40
C ILE A 113 46.39 17.68 12.70
N ALA A 114 46.13 17.00 11.57
CA ALA A 114 45.46 15.74 11.30
C ALA A 114 46.11 14.47 11.90
N LEU A 115 45.39 13.33 11.84
CA LEU A 115 45.83 11.90 11.73
C LEU A 115 44.67 11.00 12.24
N ALA A 116 44.11 9.97 11.58
CA ALA A 116 44.66 8.69 11.08
C ALA A 116 45.74 8.05 11.99
N TYR A 117 45.44 6.86 12.52
CA TYR A 117 46.19 6.03 13.49
C TYR A 117 45.84 6.23 14.97
N GLY A 118 45.18 5.23 15.52
CA GLY A 118 45.14 4.94 16.96
C GLY A 118 45.03 3.43 17.13
N ALA A 119 46.17 2.75 17.20
CA ALA A 119 46.29 1.36 17.57
C ALA A 119 47.33 1.24 18.69
N LEU A 120 47.01 0.39 19.66
CA LEU A 120 47.76 -0.06 20.85
C LEU A 120 47.79 0.93 22.03
N ASP A 121 47.57 0.57 23.30
CA ASP A 121 47.20 -0.66 24.05
C ASP A 121 47.14 -0.16 25.52
N LEU A 122 46.18 -0.42 26.42
CA LEU A 122 45.90 -1.64 27.19
C LEU A 122 44.59 -1.35 28.00
N GLN A 123 43.44 -1.96 27.68
CA GLN A 123 42.88 -3.22 28.22
C GLN A 123 42.45 -3.16 29.70
N THR A 124 41.14 -2.93 29.97
CA THR A 124 40.01 -3.89 30.22
C THR A 124 40.01 -4.51 31.60
N TYR A 125 38.86 -4.62 32.28
CA TYR A 125 38.32 -5.91 32.77
C TYR A 125 36.80 -5.83 33.04
N GLU A 126 36.10 -6.78 32.42
CA GLU A 126 34.73 -7.22 32.66
C GLU A 126 34.64 -8.07 33.94
N PHE A 127 33.41 -8.31 34.44
CA PHE A 127 33.11 -9.63 34.99
C PHE A 127 31.73 -10.11 34.54
N ALA A 128 31.70 -11.32 33.97
CA ALA A 128 30.54 -12.18 33.91
C ALA A 128 30.85 -13.52 34.62
N LEU A 129 29.79 -14.11 35.18
CA LEU A 129 29.75 -15.02 36.33
C LEU A 129 30.14 -16.49 36.07
N GLY A 130 30.54 -17.21 37.14
CA GLY A 130 30.53 -18.69 37.20
C GLY A 130 30.88 -19.30 38.58
N ASN A 131 30.02 -20.19 39.07
CA ASN A 131 29.88 -20.77 40.42
C ASN A 131 31.08 -21.47 41.09
N ALA A 132 31.23 -21.27 42.42
CA ALA A 132 31.38 -22.34 43.44
C ALA A 132 31.33 -21.74 44.88
N GLY A 133 31.13 -22.60 45.89
CA GLY A 133 31.28 -22.42 47.36
C GLY A 133 31.21 -21.02 48.01
N MET A 134 30.11 -20.80 48.75
CA MET A 134 29.73 -19.71 49.70
C MET A 134 30.86 -19.19 50.63
N PRO A 135 30.68 -18.11 51.44
CA PRO A 135 29.71 -16.98 51.43
C PRO A 135 30.36 -15.58 51.64
N GLY A 136 29.65 -14.52 51.24
CA GLY A 136 29.79 -13.19 51.87
C GLY A 136 31.01 -12.34 51.50
N PRO A 137 30.96 -11.02 51.78
CA PRO A 137 31.58 -10.02 50.91
C PRO A 137 32.88 -9.44 51.49
N TYR A 138 33.80 -9.03 50.62
CA TYR A 138 34.78 -8.00 50.94
C TYR A 138 34.85 -6.96 49.82
N PHE A 139 34.51 -5.72 50.18
CA PHE A 139 34.85 -4.53 49.43
C PHE A 139 36.12 -3.95 50.04
N TYR A 140 37.12 -3.62 49.23
CA TYR A 140 37.95 -2.46 49.55
C TYR A 140 38.40 -1.71 48.29
N ARG A 141 38.57 -0.41 48.52
CA ARG A 141 38.79 0.70 47.62
C ARG A 141 40.26 1.09 47.66
N ALA A 142 40.87 1.38 46.51
CA ALA A 142 41.65 2.60 46.23
C ALA A 142 42.58 2.43 45.01
N ALA A 143 42.98 3.58 44.47
CA ALA A 143 43.54 3.82 43.15
C ALA A 143 45.03 3.44 42.96
N SER A 144 45.32 3.15 41.68
CA SER A 144 46.56 3.34 40.91
C SER A 144 47.86 2.61 41.29
N GLN A 145 48.14 1.57 40.49
CA GLN A 145 49.40 1.21 39.77
C GLN A 145 50.63 0.84 40.62
N SER A 146 51.36 -0.28 40.48
CA SER A 146 51.48 -1.45 39.56
C SER A 146 52.47 -2.42 40.28
N VAL A 147 52.40 -3.76 40.31
CA VAL A 147 52.60 -4.77 39.24
C VAL A 147 52.30 -6.18 39.82
N GLN A 148 51.83 -7.06 38.92
CA GLN A 148 51.86 -8.54 38.78
C GLN A 148 52.90 -9.32 39.66
N GLU A 149 52.79 -10.61 39.99
CA GLU A 149 52.01 -11.78 39.54
C GLU A 149 52.10 -12.88 40.65
N ILE A 150 51.04 -13.68 40.80
CA ILE A 150 51.03 -15.15 40.90
C ILE A 150 51.75 -15.94 42.04
N VAL A 151 50.89 -16.74 42.70
CA VAL A 151 51.04 -18.11 43.22
C VAL A 151 51.69 -18.35 44.59
N ASN A 152 50.83 -18.96 45.42
CA ASN A 152 51.03 -19.78 46.60
C ASN A 152 52.35 -20.56 46.59
N PRO A 153 53.09 -20.57 47.70
CA PRO A 153 53.13 -21.82 48.46
C PRO A 153 53.16 -21.59 49.98
N SER A 154 52.54 -22.50 50.72
CA SER A 154 53.02 -23.13 51.95
C SER A 154 54.08 -22.40 52.80
N MET A 155 53.83 -22.37 54.13
CA MET A 155 54.81 -22.64 55.22
C MET A 155 56.20 -21.98 55.10
N ALA A 156 56.74 -21.23 56.06
CA ALA A 156 56.67 -21.28 57.52
C ALA A 156 57.89 -20.48 58.03
N LEU A 157 58.10 -20.51 59.36
CA LEU A 157 59.37 -20.36 60.09
C LEU A 157 59.58 -18.98 60.74
N GLY A 158 59.97 -18.87 62.01
CA GLY A 158 60.45 -19.86 62.98
C GLY A 158 60.71 -19.15 64.32
N ARG A 159 61.41 -19.62 65.35
CA ARG A 159 62.30 -20.74 65.73
C ARG A 159 62.43 -20.57 67.27
N TYR A 160 62.67 -21.53 68.15
CA TYR A 160 62.96 -22.95 68.03
C TYR A 160 62.54 -23.60 69.35
N ASP A 161 61.79 -24.70 69.17
CA ASP A 161 61.50 -25.80 70.08
C ASP A 161 60.90 -25.48 71.45
N VAL A 162 60.12 -26.45 71.92
CA VAL A 162 59.78 -26.57 73.34
C VAL A 162 58.77 -25.51 73.80
N LEU A 163 57.54 -26.01 73.94
CA LEU A 163 56.70 -25.82 75.13
C LEU A 163 56.01 -24.45 75.31
N THR A 164 54.78 -24.47 74.81
CA THR A 164 53.52 -24.15 75.53
C THR A 164 53.01 -22.70 75.57
N TYR A 165 51.71 -22.62 75.28
CA TYR A 165 50.70 -21.64 75.71
C TYR A 165 50.44 -20.42 74.80
N ARG A 166 49.26 -20.42 74.15
CA ARG A 166 47.99 -19.77 74.55
C ARG A 166 48.10 -18.24 74.45
N THR A 167 47.36 -17.60 73.56
CA THR A 167 45.98 -17.24 73.86
C THR A 167 45.23 -16.90 72.56
N LEU A 168 44.49 -17.86 72.03
CA LEU A 168 43.29 -17.58 71.23
C LEU A 168 42.36 -16.76 72.11
N LYS A 169 41.98 -15.55 71.70
CA LYS A 169 40.65 -15.05 72.05
C LYS A 169 40.10 -14.36 70.81
N GLN A 170 39.32 -15.13 70.05
CA GLN A 170 38.29 -14.53 69.22
C GLN A 170 37.51 -13.49 70.03
N PRO A 171 37.01 -12.42 69.39
CA PRO A 171 36.02 -11.58 70.03
C PRO A 171 34.75 -12.43 70.19
N PHE A 172 34.29 -12.58 71.43
CA PHE A 172 32.91 -12.97 71.68
C PHE A 172 32.06 -11.70 71.54
N HIS A 173 31.20 -11.64 70.54
CA HIS A 173 30.18 -10.61 70.43
C HIS A 173 28.83 -11.17 70.91
N GLU A 174 27.93 -10.29 71.33
CA GLU A 174 26.63 -10.66 71.89
C GLU A 174 25.91 -11.68 70.99
N GLY A 175 25.82 -12.94 71.44
CA GLY A 175 25.13 -14.02 70.72
C GLY A 175 25.98 -15.24 70.32
N ASP A 176 27.29 -15.26 70.56
CA ASP A 176 28.16 -16.40 70.23
C ASP A 176 27.95 -17.65 71.13
N ILE A 177 28.05 -18.86 70.54
CA ILE A 177 28.04 -20.18 71.23
C ILE A 177 29.31 -20.95 70.84
N ALA A 178 30.07 -21.44 71.83
CA ALA A 178 31.30 -22.21 71.62
C ALA A 178 31.22 -23.61 72.27
N PHE A 179 31.75 -24.63 71.58
CA PHE A 179 31.91 -26.01 72.07
C PHE A 179 33.40 -26.28 72.39
N PHE A 180 33.67 -27.05 73.45
CA PHE A 180 35.04 -27.42 73.84
C PHE A 180 35.18 -28.95 73.84
N PHE A 181 36.22 -29.47 73.17
CA PHE A 181 36.74 -30.82 73.36
C PHE A 181 38.07 -30.77 74.11
N SER A 182 38.36 -31.77 74.95
CA SER A 182 39.48 -31.80 75.90
C SER A 182 40.89 -31.78 75.29
N ASP A 183 41.02 -31.85 73.97
CA ASP A 183 42.27 -32.23 73.30
C ASP A 183 42.93 -31.07 72.53
N GLY A 184 42.49 -29.84 72.77
CA GLY A 184 43.25 -28.64 72.38
C GLY A 184 43.14 -28.20 70.91
N LEU A 185 42.08 -28.57 70.20
CA LEU A 185 41.70 -28.00 68.90
C LEU A 185 40.53 -27.02 69.07
N PHE A 186 40.81 -25.73 68.88
CA PHE A 186 39.80 -24.69 68.60
C PHE A 186 40.04 -24.26 67.15
N GLU A 187 39.12 -24.62 66.25
CA GLU A 187 39.15 -24.11 64.87
C GLU A 187 38.20 -22.92 64.74
N ALA A 188 38.80 -21.73 64.65
CA ALA A 188 38.16 -20.51 64.20
C ALA A 188 38.50 -20.33 62.71
N ALA A 189 37.65 -20.83 61.83
CA ALA A 189 37.81 -20.62 60.39
C ALA A 189 37.65 -19.12 60.04
N SER A 190 38.57 -18.61 59.23
CA SER A 190 38.59 -17.24 58.69
C SER A 190 38.43 -17.29 57.15
N PRO A 191 38.26 -16.16 56.44
CA PRO A 191 37.27 -16.04 55.36
C PRO A 191 37.52 -16.64 53.98
N ASP A 192 38.67 -17.22 53.62
CA ASP A 192 38.93 -17.64 52.22
C ASP A 192 39.59 -19.04 52.08
N GLY A 193 38.96 -19.98 51.37
CA GLY A 193 39.68 -21.07 50.66
C GLY A 193 39.24 -22.51 50.93
N ARG A 194 38.53 -23.09 49.94
CA ARG A 194 37.93 -24.45 49.87
C ARG A 194 38.97 -25.58 50.03
N GLU A 195 38.66 -26.82 50.40
CA GLU A 195 37.61 -27.72 49.91
C GLU A 195 37.24 -28.82 50.92
N PHE A 196 35.95 -29.10 51.09
CA PHE A 196 35.45 -30.47 51.09
C PHE A 196 34.51 -30.57 49.87
N GLY A 197 35.00 -31.26 48.84
CA GLY A 197 34.35 -31.39 47.54
C GLY A 197 33.14 -32.34 47.52
N ARG A 198 32.52 -32.35 46.33
CA ARG A 198 31.42 -33.18 45.81
C ARG A 198 31.75 -34.69 45.83
N ALA A 199 30.82 -35.64 45.66
CA ALA A 199 29.35 -35.73 45.74
C ALA A 199 29.05 -37.15 45.21
N ASP A 200 28.56 -38.09 46.01
CA ASP A 200 28.49 -39.47 45.51
C ASP A 200 27.16 -40.18 45.83
N GLU A 201 26.38 -40.30 44.75
CA GLU A 201 25.50 -41.39 44.29
C GLU A 201 24.46 -42.07 45.21
N SER A 202 24.43 -41.76 46.51
CA SER A 202 23.62 -42.47 47.51
C SER A 202 22.45 -41.66 48.12
N GLY A 203 22.23 -40.42 47.69
CA GLY A 203 21.07 -39.63 48.10
C GLY A 203 21.03 -39.21 49.57
N VAL A 204 22.19 -38.99 50.21
CA VAL A 204 22.27 -38.44 51.58
C VAL A 204 22.72 -36.97 51.54
N VAL A 205 21.93 -36.11 52.21
CA VAL A 205 22.03 -34.64 52.23
C VAL A 205 23.08 -34.18 53.27
N PRO A 206 23.96 -33.20 53.00
CA PRO A 206 24.92 -32.70 53.98
C PRO A 206 24.24 -31.85 55.08
N LEU A 207 24.44 -32.25 56.34
CA LEU A 207 24.16 -31.65 57.67
C LEU A 207 23.67 -30.18 57.76
N LYS A 208 24.17 -29.30 56.89
CA LYS A 208 23.83 -27.88 56.82
C LYS A 208 22.35 -27.64 56.49
N GLN A 209 21.72 -28.50 55.70
CA GLN A 209 20.31 -28.37 55.34
C GLN A 209 19.39 -28.82 56.50
N THR A 210 19.79 -29.86 57.25
CA THR A 210 19.11 -30.34 58.45
C THR A 210 19.23 -29.35 59.62
N ILE A 211 20.35 -28.65 59.76
CA ILE A 211 20.55 -27.58 60.77
C ILE A 211 19.70 -26.34 60.46
N LEU A 212 19.48 -26.02 59.18
CA LEU A 212 18.56 -24.93 58.76
C LEU A 212 17.08 -25.31 58.96
N GLU A 213 16.71 -26.59 58.82
CA GLU A 213 15.35 -27.08 59.13
C GLU A 213 15.04 -27.12 60.64
N LEU A 214 16.07 -27.27 61.49
CA LEU A 214 15.95 -27.27 62.97
C LEU A 214 15.85 -25.85 63.58
N ALA A 215 16.07 -24.79 62.79
CA ALA A 215 16.13 -23.39 63.26
C ALA A 215 14.78 -22.81 63.73
N HIS A 216 13.68 -23.55 63.56
CA HIS A 216 12.33 -23.14 63.96
C HIS A 216 11.76 -23.95 65.14
N LEU A 217 12.56 -24.84 65.77
CA LEU A 217 12.11 -25.77 66.82
C LEU A 217 12.60 -25.40 68.23
N GLY A 218 12.00 -25.98 69.26
CA GLY A 218 12.31 -25.73 70.67
C GLY A 218 13.61 -26.41 71.16
N ALA A 219 14.25 -25.82 72.17
CA ALA A 219 15.62 -26.16 72.61
C ALA A 219 15.89 -27.64 72.95
N SER A 220 14.90 -28.39 73.47
CA SER A 220 15.06 -29.82 73.76
C SER A 220 15.08 -30.69 72.50
N GLU A 221 14.39 -30.26 71.44
CA GLU A 221 14.32 -30.96 70.15
C GLU A 221 15.57 -30.68 69.31
N ILE A 222 16.16 -29.49 69.47
CA ILE A 222 17.44 -29.11 68.84
C ILE A 222 18.59 -29.99 69.34
N ILE A 223 18.66 -30.29 70.65
CA ILE A 223 19.73 -31.12 71.23
C ILE A 223 19.66 -32.57 70.72
N LEU A 224 18.46 -33.14 70.67
CA LEU A 224 18.21 -34.48 70.11
C LEU A 224 18.48 -34.52 68.60
N GLY A 225 18.09 -33.47 67.87
CA GLY A 225 18.33 -33.32 66.43
C GLY A 225 19.81 -33.18 66.08
N LEU A 226 20.57 -32.41 66.85
CA LEU A 226 22.03 -32.28 66.70
C LEU A 226 22.78 -33.57 67.05
N LYS A 227 22.34 -34.28 68.10
CA LYS A 227 22.91 -35.59 68.48
C LYS A 227 22.74 -36.62 67.37
N ALA A 228 21.52 -36.78 66.84
CA ALA A 228 21.25 -37.70 65.74
C ALA A 228 22.04 -37.34 64.47
N ALA A 229 22.17 -36.05 64.16
CA ALA A 229 22.92 -35.57 63.01
C ALA A 229 24.44 -35.81 63.13
N VAL A 230 25.00 -35.70 64.35
CA VAL A 230 26.43 -35.93 64.63
C VAL A 230 26.77 -37.42 64.72
N ASP A 231 25.89 -38.24 65.32
CA ASP A 231 26.03 -39.71 65.35
C ASP A 231 26.01 -40.29 63.93
N GLN A 232 25.12 -39.78 63.07
CA GLN A 232 24.98 -40.17 61.67
C GLN A 232 26.12 -39.65 60.78
N PHE A 233 26.81 -38.58 61.19
CA PHE A 233 27.94 -38.00 60.46
C PHE A 233 29.29 -38.63 60.81
N THR A 234 29.45 -39.11 62.06
CA THR A 234 30.75 -39.61 62.56
C THR A 234 30.85 -41.14 62.63
N ASP A 235 29.77 -41.86 62.34
CA ASP A 235 29.68 -43.34 62.33
C ASP A 235 30.25 -44.00 63.62
N ARG A 236 30.21 -43.28 64.74
CA ARG A 236 30.61 -43.76 66.08
C ARG A 236 29.68 -43.18 67.15
N LEU A 237 29.17 -44.05 68.02
CA LEU A 237 28.38 -43.67 69.20
C LEU A 237 29.28 -43.01 70.26
N ILE A 238 29.21 -41.69 70.40
CA ILE A 238 29.93 -40.94 71.44
C ILE A 238 29.13 -41.03 72.77
N PRO A 239 29.74 -41.43 73.91
CA PRO A 239 29.06 -41.49 75.20
C PRO A 239 28.66 -40.10 75.74
N GLU A 240 27.58 -40.03 76.53
CA GLU A 240 26.91 -38.77 76.94
C GLU A 240 27.77 -37.81 77.78
N ASP A 241 28.89 -38.25 78.36
CA ASP A 241 29.66 -37.49 79.35
C ASP A 241 30.80 -36.60 78.78
N ASP A 242 31.08 -36.67 77.47
CA ASP A 242 32.18 -35.91 76.82
C ASP A 242 31.74 -34.60 76.13
N ILE A 243 30.51 -34.12 76.37
CA ILE A 243 30.05 -32.81 75.90
C ILE A 243 29.62 -31.94 77.09
N SER A 244 30.38 -30.90 77.38
CA SER A 244 30.02 -29.85 78.34
C SER A 244 30.00 -28.47 77.67
N ILE A 245 28.93 -27.71 77.88
CA ILE A 245 28.75 -26.33 77.40
C ILE A 245 28.82 -25.36 78.60
N VAL A 246 29.63 -24.30 78.53
CA VAL A 246 29.66 -23.21 79.54
C VAL A 246 29.61 -21.84 78.86
N VAL A 247 28.70 -20.98 79.35
CA VAL A 247 28.46 -19.59 78.91
C VAL A 247 29.03 -18.61 79.96
N ILE A 248 29.73 -17.53 79.56
CA ILE A 248 30.29 -16.52 80.48
C ILE A 248 29.83 -15.10 80.10
N LYS A 249 29.09 -14.43 81.01
CA LYS A 249 28.75 -12.99 81.00
C LYS A 249 29.79 -12.20 81.81
N LEU A 250 30.36 -11.10 81.27
CA LEU A 250 31.22 -10.16 82.00
C LEU A 250 30.41 -8.90 82.39
N LEU A 251 29.87 -8.90 83.62
CA LEU A 251 29.18 -7.76 84.22
C LEU A 251 30.14 -6.95 85.09
N ASN A 252 30.54 -5.75 84.64
CA ASN A 252 31.15 -4.74 85.51
C ASN A 252 30.03 -3.89 86.12
N LYS A 253 29.59 -4.23 87.34
CA LYS A 253 28.60 -3.46 88.08
C LYS A 253 29.26 -2.23 88.70
N SER A 254 29.03 -1.04 88.15
CA SER A 254 29.11 0.20 88.92
C SER A 254 27.82 0.37 89.72
N HIS A 255 27.92 0.84 90.95
CA HIS A 255 26.76 1.04 91.82
C HIS A 255 25.87 2.17 91.28
N LEU A 256 24.54 1.96 91.31
CA LEU A 256 23.52 2.97 90.98
C LEU A 256 23.49 4.18 91.94
N SER A 257 24.50 4.35 92.79
CA SER A 257 24.65 5.45 93.75
C SER A 257 25.45 6.64 93.23
N ASP A 258 26.03 6.56 92.03
CA ASP A 258 26.98 7.58 91.49
C ASP A 258 26.41 8.40 90.30
N ILE A 259 25.09 8.38 90.09
CA ILE A 259 24.44 9.15 89.00
C ILE A 259 24.04 10.53 89.53
N SER A 260 24.49 11.58 88.83
CA SER A 260 24.18 12.97 89.15
C SER A 260 22.74 13.30 88.73
N ASP A 261 22.04 14.22 89.41
CA ASP A 261 20.75 14.76 88.95
C ASP A 261 20.94 15.48 87.60
N CYS A 262 20.68 14.77 86.49
CA CYS A 262 20.80 15.29 85.12
C CYS A 262 19.42 15.44 84.47
N PRO A 263 19.21 16.43 83.59
CA PRO A 263 17.89 16.74 83.02
C PRO A 263 17.33 15.64 82.09
N TYR A 264 18.15 14.68 81.67
CA TYR A 264 17.77 13.55 80.82
C TYR A 264 17.85 12.20 81.55
N GLN A 265 17.82 12.21 82.88
CA GLN A 265 17.97 11.04 83.74
C GLN A 265 16.94 9.93 83.44
N GLU A 266 15.69 10.28 83.16
CA GLU A 266 14.65 9.29 82.80
C GLU A 266 14.98 8.56 81.49
N ALA A 267 15.47 9.30 80.49
CA ALA A 267 15.86 8.77 79.19
C ALA A 267 17.13 7.91 79.28
N LEU A 268 18.11 8.35 80.07
CA LEU A 268 19.32 7.58 80.39
C LEU A 268 18.97 6.29 81.14
N GLN A 269 18.07 6.34 82.11
CA GLN A 269 17.61 5.16 82.83
C GLN A 269 16.84 4.18 81.94
N ALA A 270 16.02 4.67 81.02
CA ALA A 270 15.31 3.82 80.05
C ALA A 270 16.31 3.11 79.12
N TRP A 271 17.33 3.84 78.62
CA TRP A 271 18.39 3.27 77.80
C TRP A 271 19.22 2.23 78.56
N LEU A 272 19.58 2.51 79.82
CA LEU A 272 20.31 1.57 80.67
C LEU A 272 19.49 0.32 81.04
N ARG A 273 18.18 0.45 81.26
CA ARG A 273 17.29 -0.72 81.50
C ARG A 273 17.16 -1.62 80.28
N SER A 274 17.33 -1.06 79.10
CA SER A 274 17.32 -1.81 77.83
C SER A 274 18.66 -2.45 77.48
N GLU A 275 19.62 -2.45 78.42
CA GLU A 275 21.00 -2.92 78.18
C GLU A 275 21.65 -2.17 77.00
N GLU A 276 21.43 -0.84 76.92
CA GLU A 276 21.96 0.04 75.85
C GLU A 276 21.40 -0.23 74.44
N GLN A 277 20.40 -1.10 74.30
CA GLN A 277 19.86 -1.50 73.00
C GLN A 277 18.68 -0.63 72.49
N ASP A 278 17.95 0.05 73.38
CA ASP A 278 16.77 0.83 72.98
C ASP A 278 17.14 2.21 72.45
N THR A 279 17.23 2.32 71.13
CA THR A 279 17.54 3.57 70.41
C THR A 279 16.41 4.63 70.46
N SER A 280 15.22 4.29 70.97
CA SER A 280 14.12 5.25 71.15
C SER A 280 14.28 6.11 72.40
N ALA A 281 15.07 5.64 73.37
CA ALA A 281 15.40 6.37 74.59
C ALA A 281 16.51 7.43 74.38
N LEU A 282 17.24 7.37 73.27
CA LEU A 282 18.30 8.32 72.92
C LEU A 282 17.72 9.70 72.57
N LEU A 283 18.44 10.76 72.93
CA LEU A 283 17.95 12.13 72.79
C LEU A 283 18.03 12.60 71.34
N ARG A 284 17.00 13.33 70.88
CA ARG A 284 16.90 13.88 69.52
C ARG A 284 16.51 15.35 69.53
N GLY A 285 16.94 16.10 68.52
CA GLY A 285 16.54 17.48 68.28
C GLY A 285 16.78 18.41 69.49
N ALA A 286 15.76 19.18 69.88
CA ALA A 286 15.88 20.19 70.94
C ALA A 286 16.34 19.62 72.29
N ARG A 287 15.92 18.39 72.64
CA ARG A 287 16.31 17.74 73.90
C ARG A 287 17.78 17.34 73.94
N LEU A 288 18.35 16.93 72.81
CA LEU A 288 19.78 16.67 72.69
C LEU A 288 20.59 17.97 72.80
N LEU A 289 20.11 19.04 72.18
CA LEU A 289 20.75 20.37 72.26
C LEU A 289 20.73 20.93 73.70
N GLU A 290 19.63 20.75 74.42
CA GLU A 290 19.52 21.13 75.84
C GLU A 290 20.44 20.28 76.73
N ALA A 291 20.52 18.97 76.47
CA ALA A 291 21.43 18.07 77.18
C ALA A 291 22.91 18.43 76.96
N LEU A 292 23.31 18.74 75.72
CA LEU A 292 24.69 19.15 75.41
C LEU A 292 25.06 20.50 76.05
N LYS A 293 24.13 21.46 76.09
CA LYS A 293 24.32 22.74 76.81
C LYS A 293 24.48 22.55 78.31
N TRP A 294 23.74 21.60 78.90
CA TRP A 294 23.88 21.28 80.32
C TRP A 294 25.24 20.62 80.61
N VAL A 295 25.71 19.74 79.74
CA VAL A 295 27.01 19.05 79.85
C VAL A 295 28.18 20.05 79.88
N GLU A 296 28.12 21.12 79.10
CA GLU A 296 29.13 22.20 79.09
C GLU A 296 29.28 22.90 80.45
N THR A 297 28.27 22.83 81.33
CA THR A 297 28.29 23.47 82.65
C THR A 297 28.85 22.58 83.77
N GLN A 298 29.20 21.33 83.49
CA GLN A 298 29.67 20.35 84.47
C GLN A 298 31.18 20.05 84.33
N PRO A 299 31.96 20.00 85.44
CA PRO A 299 33.43 19.87 85.36
C PRO A 299 33.95 18.45 85.09
N THR A 300 33.20 17.38 85.37
CA THR A 300 33.57 15.98 85.03
C THR A 300 32.32 15.12 84.85
N LEU A 301 32.12 14.50 83.67
CA LEU A 301 31.01 13.58 83.44
C LEU A 301 31.40 12.11 83.62
N PRO A 302 30.48 11.27 84.15
CA PRO A 302 30.62 9.82 84.14
C PRO A 302 30.73 9.28 82.71
N LYS A 303 31.55 8.23 82.52
CA LYS A 303 31.80 7.63 81.20
C LYS A 303 30.53 7.17 80.49
N ILE A 304 29.54 6.69 81.25
CA ILE A 304 28.28 6.17 80.72
C ILE A 304 27.36 7.27 80.16
N GLU A 305 27.40 8.47 80.73
CA GLU A 305 26.67 9.62 80.21
C GLU A 305 27.33 10.15 78.93
N GLN A 306 28.67 10.07 78.82
CA GLN A 306 29.39 10.40 77.58
C GLN A 306 29.03 9.43 76.46
N GLU A 307 28.97 8.13 76.74
CA GLU A 307 28.58 7.09 75.77
C GLU A 307 27.12 7.25 75.31
N PHE A 308 26.20 7.61 76.23
CA PHE A 308 24.79 7.92 75.90
C PHE A 308 24.65 9.15 74.99
N LEU A 309 25.39 10.22 75.28
CA LEU A 309 25.34 11.46 74.49
C LEU A 309 25.99 11.31 73.12
N GLN A 310 27.12 10.61 73.03
CA GLN A 310 27.74 10.27 71.74
C GLN A 310 26.82 9.40 70.89
N SER A 311 26.19 8.39 71.49
CA SER A 311 25.21 7.54 70.81
C SER A 311 23.99 8.35 70.32
N SER A 312 23.54 9.32 71.13
CA SER A 312 22.43 10.22 70.76
C SER A 312 22.81 11.18 69.61
N GLN A 313 24.03 11.71 69.59
CA GLN A 313 24.55 12.54 68.49
C GLN A 313 24.66 11.78 67.17
N VAL A 314 25.23 10.55 67.21
CA VAL A 314 25.38 9.71 66.02
C VAL A 314 24.03 9.36 65.40
N ILE A 315 23.00 9.07 66.21
CA ILE A 315 21.65 8.83 65.69
C ILE A 315 21.05 10.10 65.08
N HIS A 316 21.22 11.25 65.71
CA HIS A 316 20.70 12.52 65.19
C HIS A 316 21.32 12.89 63.83
N GLU A 317 22.63 12.77 63.68
CA GLU A 317 23.33 12.99 62.41
C GLU A 317 22.89 11.98 61.33
N ARG A 318 22.70 10.71 61.71
CA ARG A 318 22.19 9.68 60.82
C ARG A 318 20.79 9.99 60.30
N GLU A 319 19.89 10.48 61.17
CA GLU A 319 18.54 10.87 60.77
C GLU A 319 18.53 12.08 59.82
N GLN A 320 19.38 13.08 60.05
CA GLN A 320 19.51 14.23 59.13
C GLN A 320 20.03 13.80 57.75
N LEU A 321 21.01 12.88 57.71
CA LEU A 321 21.53 12.34 56.47
C LEU A 321 20.48 11.49 55.73
N ILE A 322 19.67 10.71 56.45
CA ILE A 322 18.54 9.96 55.88
C ILE A 322 17.50 10.92 55.31
N ALA A 323 17.17 12.00 56.02
CA ALA A 323 16.22 13.01 55.54
C ALA A 323 16.72 13.74 54.28
N SER A 324 18.01 14.11 54.22
CA SER A 324 18.60 14.71 53.02
C SER A 324 18.58 13.74 51.83
N ARG A 325 18.92 12.47 52.06
CA ARG A 325 18.88 11.43 51.01
C ARG A 325 17.47 11.15 50.52
N ALA A 326 16.47 11.20 51.40
CA ALA A 326 15.06 11.08 51.01
C ALA A 326 14.63 12.25 50.12
N ALA A 327 14.98 13.49 50.48
CA ALA A 327 14.66 14.67 49.66
C ALA A 327 15.35 14.64 48.28
N ASP A 328 16.60 14.17 48.21
CA ASP A 328 17.31 13.99 46.94
C ASP A 328 16.68 12.87 46.10
N ALA A 329 16.22 11.78 46.73
CA ALA A 329 15.52 10.69 46.06
C ALA A 329 14.18 11.16 45.46
N ASP A 330 13.37 11.91 46.22
CA ASP A 330 12.10 12.47 45.74
C ASP A 330 12.31 13.42 44.55
N ARG A 331 13.39 14.22 44.57
CA ARG A 331 13.74 15.13 43.47
C ARG A 331 14.17 14.38 42.21
N LEU A 332 14.94 13.30 42.37
CA LEU A 332 15.34 12.44 41.25
C LEU A 332 14.12 11.73 40.65
N GLU A 333 13.17 11.31 41.48
CA GLU A 333 11.92 10.70 41.00
C GLU A 333 11.09 11.70 40.19
N GLN A 334 10.91 12.94 40.65
CA GLN A 334 10.22 13.99 39.89
C GLN A 334 10.91 14.28 38.55
N LEU A 335 12.23 14.43 38.54
CA LEU A 335 12.99 14.65 37.31
C LEU A 335 12.90 13.45 36.35
N SER A 336 12.84 12.23 36.88
CA SER A 336 12.66 11.02 36.06
C SER A 336 11.29 11.01 35.39
N GLN A 337 10.22 11.37 36.11
CA GLN A 337 8.87 11.46 35.57
C GLN A 337 8.73 12.58 34.53
N GLU A 338 9.32 13.75 34.78
CA GLU A 338 9.35 14.85 33.81
C GLU A 338 10.13 14.48 32.54
N LEU A 339 11.26 13.78 32.68
CA LEU A 339 12.04 13.31 31.54
C LEU A 339 11.30 12.24 30.73
N GLU A 340 10.60 11.31 31.40
CA GLU A 340 9.76 10.30 30.74
C GLU A 340 8.62 10.95 29.95
N GLN A 341 7.92 11.93 30.54
CA GLN A 341 6.86 12.67 29.85
C GLN A 341 7.40 13.46 28.66
N SER A 342 8.56 14.11 28.81
CA SER A 342 9.22 14.85 27.73
C SER A 342 9.64 13.92 26.59
N LEU A 343 10.28 12.79 26.89
CA LEU A 343 10.70 11.80 25.91
C LEU A 343 9.51 11.19 25.16
N GLU A 344 8.42 10.89 25.87
CA GLU A 344 7.19 10.38 25.26
C GLU A 344 6.56 11.44 24.33
N SER A 345 6.53 12.71 24.75
CA SER A 345 6.05 13.81 23.90
C SER A 345 6.89 14.00 22.64
N GLU A 346 8.22 13.86 22.74
CA GLU A 346 9.12 13.95 21.59
C GLU A 346 8.93 12.77 20.64
N ARG A 347 8.79 11.55 21.17
CA ARG A 347 8.47 10.35 20.37
C ARG A 347 7.15 10.53 19.61
N GLN A 348 6.12 11.02 20.27
CA GLN A 348 4.83 11.31 19.65
C GLN A 348 4.96 12.38 18.55
N GLN A 349 5.70 13.46 18.78
CA GLN A 349 5.92 14.50 17.78
C GLN A 349 6.70 13.98 16.56
N ARG A 350 7.76 13.18 16.76
CA ARG A 350 8.51 12.57 15.67
C ARG A 350 7.63 11.63 14.85
N MET A 351 6.84 10.79 15.52
CA MET A 351 5.90 9.90 14.84
C MET A 351 4.87 10.68 14.02
N ILE A 352 4.29 11.76 14.58
CA ILE A 352 3.35 12.62 13.84
C ILE A 352 4.01 13.25 12.60
N ALA A 353 5.26 13.72 12.71
CA ALA A 353 5.99 14.30 11.59
C ALA A 353 6.28 13.27 10.49
N GLU A 354 6.75 12.08 10.85
CA GLU A 354 7.00 10.97 9.91
C GLU A 354 5.71 10.53 9.19
N MET A 355 4.59 10.45 9.94
CA MET A 355 3.28 10.12 9.36
C MET A 355 2.77 11.21 8.43
N GLY A 356 2.96 12.49 8.79
CA GLY A 356 2.62 13.63 7.96
C GLY A 356 3.38 13.62 6.63
N GLU A 357 4.69 13.33 6.67
CA GLU A 357 5.51 13.18 5.47
C GLU A 357 5.00 12.01 4.60
N LEU A 358 4.72 10.85 5.18
CA LEU A 358 4.26 9.71 4.40
C LEU A 358 2.88 9.94 3.78
N ASN A 359 1.99 10.63 4.48
CA ASN A 359 0.68 11.01 3.98
C ASN A 359 0.79 11.94 2.75
N GLU A 360 1.65 12.96 2.81
CA GLU A 360 1.90 13.83 1.64
C GLU A 360 2.50 13.05 0.46
N ARG A 361 3.37 12.07 0.73
CA ARG A 361 3.90 11.19 -0.32
C ARG A 361 2.81 10.35 -0.97
N ILE A 362 1.88 9.78 -0.20
CA ILE A 362 0.75 8.99 -0.74
C ILE A 362 -0.15 9.89 -1.60
N ILE A 363 -0.45 11.10 -1.15
CA ILE A 363 -1.26 12.06 -1.91
C ILE A 363 -0.56 12.40 -3.24
N ALA A 364 0.73 12.71 -3.21
CA ALA A 364 1.50 13.01 -4.42
C ALA A 364 1.49 11.85 -5.42
N GLN A 365 1.66 10.61 -4.95
CA GLN A 365 1.59 9.42 -5.80
C GLN A 365 0.19 9.20 -6.38
N THR A 366 -0.85 9.44 -5.59
CA THR A 366 -2.24 9.30 -6.01
C THR A 366 -2.59 10.32 -7.10
N ILE A 367 -2.22 11.59 -6.92
CA ILE A 367 -2.43 12.66 -7.92
C ILE A 367 -1.64 12.33 -9.20
N SER A 368 -0.41 11.85 -9.07
CA SER A 368 0.40 11.42 -10.21
C SER A 368 -0.29 10.30 -10.99
N SER A 369 -0.83 9.29 -10.28
CA SER A 369 -1.59 8.19 -10.88
C SER A 369 -2.82 8.68 -11.67
N GLU A 370 -3.62 9.58 -11.08
CA GLU A 370 -4.79 10.18 -11.74
C GLU A 370 -4.40 10.94 -13.01
N ALA A 371 -3.36 11.78 -12.94
CA ALA A 371 -2.88 12.56 -14.08
C ALA A 371 -2.34 11.67 -15.21
N LEU A 372 -1.57 10.64 -14.85
CA LEU A 372 -1.03 9.67 -15.81
C LEU A 372 -2.14 8.89 -16.49
N TYR A 373 -3.19 8.50 -15.76
CA TYR A 373 -4.33 7.80 -16.34
C TYR A 373 -5.05 8.66 -17.38
N LEU A 374 -5.29 9.94 -17.07
CA LEU A 374 -5.91 10.88 -18.02
C LEU A 374 -5.04 11.11 -19.27
N SER A 375 -3.72 10.96 -19.14
CA SER A 375 -2.79 11.05 -20.27
C SER A 375 -2.70 9.77 -21.13
N ASN A 376 -3.51 8.74 -20.84
CA ASN A 376 -3.45 7.39 -21.43
C ASN A 376 -2.13 6.63 -21.17
N ASN A 377 -1.38 7.00 -20.14
CA ASN A 377 -0.19 6.27 -19.67
C ASN A 377 -0.59 5.32 -18.53
N HIS A 378 -1.40 4.31 -18.87
CA HIS A 378 -2.09 3.47 -17.89
C HIS A 378 -1.16 2.61 -17.04
N ILE A 379 -0.03 2.12 -17.59
CA ILE A 379 0.93 1.31 -16.82
C ILE A 379 1.63 2.16 -15.77
N GLU A 380 2.11 3.34 -16.15
CA GLU A 380 2.77 4.27 -15.24
C GLU A 380 1.81 4.75 -14.15
N ALA A 381 0.55 5.01 -14.51
CA ALA A 381 -0.51 5.28 -13.54
C ALA A 381 -0.70 4.11 -12.56
N LEU A 382 -0.64 2.87 -13.03
CA LEU A 382 -0.82 1.68 -12.19
C LEU A 382 0.36 1.51 -11.23
N ILE A 383 1.59 1.76 -11.69
CA ILE A 383 2.78 1.72 -10.83
C ILE A 383 2.65 2.74 -9.70
N ALA A 384 2.34 4.01 -10.03
CA ALA A 384 2.15 5.06 -9.02
C ALA A 384 1.01 4.72 -8.03
N GLY A 385 -0.11 4.21 -8.54
CA GLY A 385 -1.26 3.80 -7.72
C GLY A 385 -0.94 2.62 -6.79
N VAL A 386 -0.25 1.59 -7.29
CA VAL A 386 0.14 0.42 -6.49
C VAL A 386 1.17 0.82 -5.42
N ILE A 387 2.15 1.67 -5.76
CA ILE A 387 3.12 2.19 -4.77
C ILE A 387 2.39 2.98 -3.68
N GLY A 388 1.50 3.89 -4.04
CA GLY A 388 0.68 4.65 -3.09
C GLY A 388 -0.18 3.74 -2.20
N GLY A 389 -0.83 2.74 -2.79
CA GLY A 389 -1.65 1.77 -2.04
C GLY A 389 -0.86 0.86 -1.12
N VAL A 390 0.34 0.40 -1.51
CA VAL A 390 1.23 -0.38 -0.64
C VAL A 390 1.71 0.47 0.54
N GLN A 391 2.07 1.74 0.30
CA GLN A 391 2.47 2.67 1.37
C GLN A 391 1.32 2.92 2.34
N LEU A 392 0.11 3.15 1.83
CA LEU A 392 -1.10 3.28 2.64
C LEU A 392 -1.36 2.02 3.48
N LYS A 393 -1.23 0.82 2.89
CA LYS A 393 -1.42 -0.43 3.63
C LYS A 393 -0.39 -0.58 4.74
N ARG A 394 0.88 -0.25 4.49
CA ARG A 394 1.93 -0.26 5.51
C ARG A 394 1.58 0.66 6.68
N LEU A 395 1.15 1.89 6.40
CA LEU A 395 0.68 2.82 7.44
C LEU A 395 -0.41 2.21 8.30
N THR A 396 -1.47 1.70 7.67
CA THR A 396 -2.61 1.13 8.41
C THR A 396 -2.23 -0.10 9.23
N THR A 397 -1.16 -0.82 8.86
CA THR A 397 -0.71 -2.01 9.60
C THR A 397 0.24 -1.65 10.76
N THR A 398 1.04 -0.60 10.61
CA THR A 398 1.99 -0.17 11.65
C THR A 398 1.32 0.60 12.79
N VAL A 399 0.18 1.24 12.53
CA VAL A 399 -0.56 2.02 13.52
C VAL A 399 -1.61 1.14 14.20
N ILE A 400 -1.33 0.69 15.41
CA ILE A 400 -2.27 -0.10 16.24
C ILE A 400 -3.30 0.81 16.95
N ASN A 401 -3.03 2.12 17.06
CA ASN A 401 -3.91 3.06 17.77
C ASN A 401 -4.91 3.76 16.83
N GLU A 402 -6.20 3.48 17.03
CA GLU A 402 -7.33 4.07 16.28
C GLU A 402 -7.36 5.61 16.31
N GLN A 403 -6.91 6.23 17.41
CA GLN A 403 -6.83 7.69 17.53
C GLN A 403 -5.83 8.34 16.55
N PHE A 404 -4.81 7.61 16.09
CA PHE A 404 -3.83 8.12 15.13
C PHE A 404 -4.26 7.91 13.67
N LEU A 405 -5.11 6.90 13.38
CA LEU A 405 -5.75 6.75 12.08
C LEU A 405 -6.68 7.94 11.77
N ALA A 406 -7.27 8.55 12.80
CA ALA A 406 -8.05 9.79 12.67
C ALA A 406 -7.21 11.01 12.24
N ASN A 407 -5.87 10.94 12.36
CA ASN A 407 -4.94 12.00 11.93
C ASN A 407 -4.38 11.81 10.51
N LEU A 408 -4.63 10.67 9.84
CA LEU A 408 -4.55 10.68 8.38
C LEU A 408 -5.56 11.72 7.90
N LYS A 409 -5.18 12.60 6.97
CA LYS A 409 -6.16 13.48 6.31
C LYS A 409 -7.31 12.58 5.87
N ALA A 410 -8.52 12.84 6.37
CA ALA A 410 -9.68 11.94 6.29
C ALA A 410 -9.96 11.39 4.88
N ASN A 411 -9.44 12.09 3.86
CA ASN A 411 -9.68 11.80 2.45
C ASN A 411 -8.56 11.01 1.75
N THR A 412 -7.36 10.86 2.34
CA THR A 412 -6.22 10.25 1.65
C THR A 412 -6.48 8.78 1.31
N GLN A 413 -7.02 8.01 2.27
CA GLN A 413 -7.28 6.58 2.08
C GLN A 413 -8.28 6.34 0.95
N ILE A 414 -9.40 7.05 0.98
CA ILE A 414 -10.47 6.90 0.00
C ILE A 414 -10.00 7.34 -1.38
N ARG A 415 -9.30 8.48 -1.48
CA ARG A 415 -8.78 8.97 -2.76
C ARG A 415 -7.77 7.99 -3.36
N ALA A 416 -6.86 7.45 -2.55
CA ALA A 416 -5.90 6.46 -3.01
C ALA A 416 -6.58 5.17 -3.50
N ILE A 417 -7.59 4.68 -2.78
CA ILE A 417 -8.36 3.49 -3.15
C ILE A 417 -9.13 3.72 -4.45
N THR A 418 -9.85 4.83 -4.56
CA THR A 418 -10.67 5.15 -5.75
C THR A 418 -9.83 5.45 -6.99
N ALA A 419 -8.68 6.09 -6.84
CA ALA A 419 -7.71 6.26 -7.93
C ALA A 419 -7.14 4.89 -8.38
N LEU A 420 -6.77 4.03 -7.44
CA LEU A 420 -6.27 2.70 -7.76
C LEU A 420 -7.34 1.82 -8.44
N GLU A 421 -8.60 1.90 -7.99
CA GLU A 421 -9.74 1.23 -8.61
C GLU A 421 -9.86 1.59 -10.08
N GLN A 422 -9.85 2.89 -10.41
CA GLN A 422 -9.96 3.36 -11.79
C GLN A 422 -8.88 2.75 -12.68
N VAL A 423 -7.63 2.74 -12.20
CA VAL A 423 -6.52 2.26 -13.01
C VAL A 423 -6.58 0.75 -13.17
N VAL A 424 -6.88 0.00 -12.09
CA VAL A 424 -6.92 -1.47 -12.10
C VAL A 424 -8.00 -2.01 -13.04
N TYR A 425 -9.18 -1.38 -13.08
CA TYR A 425 -10.29 -1.80 -13.94
C TYR A 425 -10.26 -1.15 -15.32
N GLY A 426 -9.60 0.00 -15.47
CA GLY A 426 -9.48 0.72 -16.74
C GLY A 426 -8.31 0.29 -17.62
N ILE A 427 -7.30 -0.38 -17.07
CA ILE A 427 -6.10 -0.76 -17.82
C ILE A 427 -6.36 -1.91 -18.80
N HIS A 428 -5.88 -1.71 -20.03
CA HIS A 428 -5.85 -2.74 -21.08
C HIS A 428 -4.43 -3.03 -21.58
N GLU A 429 -3.52 -2.06 -21.49
CA GLU A 429 -2.09 -2.25 -21.81
C GLU A 429 -1.49 -3.24 -20.81
N SER A 430 -0.98 -4.37 -21.30
CA SER A 430 -0.36 -5.42 -20.48
C SER A 430 1.16 -5.37 -20.53
N ASN A 431 1.74 -4.96 -21.65
CA ASN A 431 3.18 -4.83 -21.79
C ASN A 431 3.58 -3.84 -22.89
N ARG A 432 4.82 -3.35 -22.83
CA ARG A 432 5.43 -2.45 -23.81
C ARG A 432 6.82 -2.97 -24.19
N LEU A 433 6.98 -3.25 -25.48
CA LEU A 433 8.20 -3.76 -26.08
C LEU A 433 8.97 -2.56 -26.65
N GLU A 434 10.04 -2.19 -25.95
CA GLU A 434 10.88 -1.03 -26.27
C GLU A 434 12.29 -1.50 -26.64
N GLY A 435 12.88 -0.88 -27.67
CA GLY A 435 14.24 -1.22 -28.11
C GLY A 435 14.51 -0.99 -29.59
N HIS A 436 13.49 -0.69 -30.39
CA HIS A 436 13.69 -0.18 -31.75
C HIS A 436 14.13 1.28 -31.71
N GLY A 437 15.05 1.66 -32.60
CA GLY A 437 15.58 3.04 -32.68
C GLY A 437 14.71 3.99 -33.51
N PHE A 438 13.72 3.47 -34.23
CA PHE A 438 12.86 4.21 -35.14
C PHE A 438 11.47 3.56 -35.26
N TRP A 439 10.62 4.09 -36.13
CA TRP A 439 9.23 3.67 -36.31
C TRP A 439 9.09 2.16 -36.50
N VAL A 440 8.13 1.54 -35.82
CA VAL A 440 7.81 0.13 -36.02
C VAL A 440 6.71 0.03 -37.06
N ASN A 441 7.03 -0.55 -38.21
CA ASN A 441 6.16 -0.58 -39.38
C ASN A 441 5.18 -1.76 -39.33
N ARG A 442 5.63 -2.92 -38.82
CA ARG A 442 4.80 -4.12 -38.77
C ARG A 442 5.08 -5.01 -37.56
N VAL A 443 4.03 -5.66 -37.08
CA VAL A 443 4.07 -6.66 -36.01
C VAL A 443 3.29 -7.90 -36.43
N CYS A 444 3.78 -9.08 -36.07
CA CYS A 444 3.07 -10.34 -36.25
C CYS A 444 3.38 -11.34 -35.14
N TYR A 445 2.42 -12.20 -34.83
CA TYR A 445 2.62 -13.35 -33.95
C TYR A 445 3.10 -14.57 -34.74
N SER A 446 3.85 -15.44 -34.09
CA SER A 446 4.06 -16.79 -34.59
C SER A 446 2.74 -17.60 -34.53
N PRO A 447 2.59 -18.64 -35.37
CA PRO A 447 1.36 -19.45 -35.41
C PRO A 447 0.98 -20.09 -34.07
N ASP A 448 1.97 -20.43 -33.25
CA ASP A 448 1.80 -20.98 -31.90
C ASP A 448 1.55 -19.90 -30.82
N GLY A 449 1.67 -18.61 -31.17
CA GLY A 449 1.50 -17.48 -30.27
C GLY A 449 2.64 -17.28 -29.26
N THR A 450 3.74 -18.03 -29.36
CA THR A 450 4.84 -17.97 -28.39
C THR A 450 5.82 -16.83 -28.66
N LEU A 451 5.90 -16.38 -29.91
CA LEU A 451 6.81 -15.34 -30.38
C LEU A 451 6.06 -14.18 -31.03
N ILE A 452 6.69 -13.01 -30.97
CA ILE A 452 6.27 -11.80 -31.67
C ILE A 452 7.45 -11.32 -32.50
N ALA A 453 7.25 -11.06 -33.78
CA ALA A 453 8.25 -10.45 -34.65
C ALA A 453 7.83 -9.03 -35.01
N THR A 454 8.78 -8.09 -34.88
CA THR A 454 8.57 -6.67 -35.15
C THR A 454 9.57 -6.20 -36.19
N ALA A 455 9.10 -5.44 -37.17
CA ALA A 455 9.88 -4.86 -38.25
C ALA A 455 9.91 -3.33 -38.13
N SER A 456 11.09 -2.73 -38.23
CA SER A 456 11.26 -1.30 -38.00
C SER A 456 12.04 -0.60 -39.12
N SER A 457 11.83 0.71 -39.19
CA SER A 457 12.61 1.67 -39.98
C SER A 457 14.05 1.82 -39.47
N ASP A 458 14.41 1.25 -38.31
CA ASP A 458 15.80 1.14 -37.86
C ASP A 458 16.61 0.06 -38.62
N ARG A 459 16.02 -0.56 -39.64
CA ARG A 459 16.59 -1.61 -40.51
C ARG A 459 16.73 -2.97 -39.84
N THR A 460 16.19 -3.13 -38.63
CA THR A 460 16.26 -4.37 -37.86
C THR A 460 14.90 -5.04 -37.76
N ILE A 461 14.96 -6.33 -37.45
CA ILE A 461 13.82 -7.13 -37.04
C ILE A 461 14.11 -7.59 -35.62
N LYS A 462 13.15 -7.45 -34.70
CA LYS A 462 13.30 -7.97 -33.35
C LYS A 462 12.32 -9.11 -33.12
N ILE A 463 12.83 -10.15 -32.47
CA ILE A 463 12.06 -11.32 -32.06
C ILE A 463 11.92 -11.27 -30.55
N TRP A 464 10.68 -11.26 -30.12
CA TRP A 464 10.29 -11.19 -28.73
C TRP A 464 9.56 -12.48 -28.36
N GLN A 465 9.69 -12.87 -27.11
CA GLN A 465 8.77 -13.83 -26.52
C GLN A 465 7.42 -13.14 -26.27
N SER A 466 6.33 -13.90 -26.25
CA SER A 466 4.97 -13.38 -26.02
C SER A 466 4.81 -12.61 -24.70
N ASN A 467 5.71 -12.84 -23.74
CA ASN A 467 5.76 -12.11 -22.48
C ASN A 467 6.49 -10.77 -22.56
N GLY A 468 7.04 -10.37 -23.72
CA GLY A 468 7.72 -9.10 -23.93
C GLY A 468 9.25 -9.14 -23.78
N LYS A 469 9.85 -10.29 -23.46
CA LYS A 469 11.32 -10.42 -23.40
C LYS A 469 11.92 -10.42 -24.81
N LEU A 470 12.91 -9.54 -25.05
CA LEU A 470 13.69 -9.57 -26.30
C LEU A 470 14.56 -10.84 -26.34
N LEU A 471 14.40 -11.65 -27.38
CA LEU A 471 15.19 -12.85 -27.59
C LEU A 471 16.34 -12.62 -28.59
N GLN A 472 16.06 -11.94 -29.69
CA GLN A 472 17.02 -11.75 -30.77
C GLN A 472 16.76 -10.47 -31.58
N THR A 473 17.81 -9.86 -32.09
CA THR A 473 17.73 -8.81 -33.12
C THR A 473 18.38 -9.33 -34.40
N LEU A 474 17.64 -9.37 -35.50
CA LEU A 474 18.11 -9.77 -36.82
C LEU A 474 18.49 -8.52 -37.62
N ILE A 475 19.71 -8.54 -38.15
CA ILE A 475 20.29 -7.42 -38.91
C ILE A 475 20.71 -7.96 -40.27
N GLY A 476 20.32 -7.28 -41.34
CA GLY A 476 20.74 -7.69 -42.69
C GLY A 476 20.08 -6.95 -43.85
N HIS A 477 19.06 -6.12 -43.60
CA HIS A 477 18.53 -5.18 -44.57
C HIS A 477 19.32 -3.87 -44.56
N ASN A 478 19.41 -3.22 -45.72
CA ASN A 478 20.16 -1.97 -45.89
C ASN A 478 19.27 -0.71 -45.76
N ASN A 479 17.96 -0.89 -45.64
CA ASN A 479 16.98 0.17 -45.53
C ASN A 479 15.81 -0.28 -44.63
N TRP A 480 14.79 0.58 -44.46
CA TRP A 480 13.63 0.32 -43.60
C TRP A 480 12.98 -1.03 -43.89
N VAL A 481 12.70 -1.80 -42.85
CA VAL A 481 11.94 -3.05 -42.96
C VAL A 481 10.46 -2.70 -42.88
N THR A 482 9.74 -2.90 -43.97
CA THR A 482 8.35 -2.44 -44.17
C THR A 482 7.34 -3.49 -43.72
N SER A 483 7.64 -4.76 -43.96
CA SER A 483 6.73 -5.87 -43.66
C SER A 483 7.47 -7.12 -43.21
N ILE A 484 6.74 -7.98 -42.50
CA ILE A 484 7.23 -9.22 -41.94
C ILE A 484 6.07 -10.22 -41.80
N ALA A 485 6.36 -11.50 -42.02
CA ALA A 485 5.39 -12.58 -41.84
C ALA A 485 6.09 -13.88 -41.42
N PHE A 486 5.47 -14.62 -40.51
CA PHE A 486 5.86 -15.99 -40.20
C PHE A 486 5.30 -16.96 -41.25
N SER A 487 6.05 -18.04 -41.48
CA SER A 487 5.53 -19.23 -42.14
C SER A 487 4.45 -19.93 -41.29
N PRO A 488 3.53 -20.69 -41.90
CA PRO A 488 2.45 -21.36 -41.17
C PRO A 488 2.91 -22.37 -40.10
N ASP A 489 4.12 -22.91 -40.24
CA ASP A 489 4.74 -23.82 -39.26
C ASP A 489 5.62 -23.09 -38.22
N GLY A 490 5.84 -21.78 -38.38
CA GLY A 490 6.67 -20.95 -37.51
C GLY A 490 8.17 -21.21 -37.62
N THR A 491 8.63 -22.00 -38.61
CA THR A 491 10.06 -22.35 -38.77
C THR A 491 10.84 -21.31 -39.58
N LEU A 492 10.14 -20.61 -40.47
CA LEU A 492 10.68 -19.54 -41.31
C LEU A 492 9.99 -18.20 -41.02
N LEU A 493 10.72 -17.13 -41.31
CA LEU A 493 10.28 -15.75 -41.27
C LEU A 493 10.67 -15.08 -42.57
N VAL A 494 9.78 -14.28 -43.17
CA VAL A 494 10.09 -13.47 -44.35
C VAL A 494 9.94 -12.00 -44.01
N SER A 495 10.88 -11.18 -44.49
CA SER A 495 10.84 -9.73 -44.32
C SER A 495 10.94 -9.02 -45.68
N GLY A 496 10.20 -7.93 -45.83
CA GLY A 496 10.28 -7.00 -46.96
C GLY A 496 10.90 -5.67 -46.55
N SER A 497 11.62 -5.02 -47.46
CA SER A 497 12.31 -3.77 -47.16
C SER A 497 12.31 -2.78 -48.34
N ARG A 498 12.54 -1.50 -47.99
CA ARG A 498 12.85 -0.43 -48.94
C ARG A 498 14.22 -0.55 -49.61
N ASP A 499 14.98 -1.62 -49.36
CA ASP A 499 16.19 -1.96 -50.11
C ASP A 499 15.90 -2.78 -51.39
N ASN A 500 14.62 -2.85 -51.78
CA ASN A 500 14.09 -3.58 -52.94
C ASN A 500 14.22 -5.11 -52.83
N THR A 501 14.57 -5.64 -51.66
CA THR A 501 14.70 -7.08 -51.42
C THR A 501 13.71 -7.58 -50.39
N ALA A 502 13.37 -8.87 -50.50
CA ALA A 502 12.79 -9.62 -49.41
C ALA A 502 13.80 -10.68 -48.94
N LYS A 503 13.83 -10.99 -47.65
CA LYS A 503 14.79 -11.93 -47.05
C LYS A 503 14.06 -13.03 -46.28
N ILE A 504 14.59 -14.24 -46.36
CA ILE A 504 14.09 -15.39 -45.61
C ILE A 504 15.06 -15.67 -44.46
N TRP A 505 14.51 -15.90 -43.28
CA TRP A 505 15.25 -16.20 -42.06
C TRP A 505 14.76 -17.56 -41.55
N ALA A 506 15.67 -18.50 -41.34
CA ALA A 506 15.34 -19.81 -40.80
C ALA A 506 15.57 -19.87 -39.30
N ARG A 507 14.68 -20.58 -38.61
CA ARG A 507 14.78 -20.90 -37.19
C ARG A 507 15.53 -22.21 -37.01
N ASN A 508 16.51 -22.21 -36.13
CA ASN A 508 17.24 -23.41 -35.73
C ASN A 508 16.32 -24.27 -34.83
N PRO A 509 16.00 -25.52 -35.21
CA PRO A 509 15.10 -26.37 -34.43
C PRO A 509 15.64 -26.77 -33.06
N GLN A 510 16.97 -26.85 -32.90
CA GLN A 510 17.61 -27.30 -31.66
C GLN A 510 17.72 -26.16 -30.64
N THR A 511 18.06 -24.95 -31.09
CA THR A 511 18.25 -23.80 -30.19
C THR A 511 16.99 -22.92 -30.09
N GLY A 512 16.08 -23.03 -31.05
CA GLY A 512 14.88 -22.19 -31.15
C GLY A 512 15.16 -20.75 -31.61
N ALA A 513 16.41 -20.36 -31.85
CA ALA A 513 16.81 -19.04 -32.33
C ALA A 513 16.82 -18.97 -33.86
N PHE A 514 16.66 -17.77 -34.42
CA PHE A 514 16.81 -17.55 -35.85
C PHE A 514 18.30 -17.45 -36.23
N LEU A 515 18.64 -17.82 -37.45
CA LEU A 515 20.00 -17.63 -37.97
C LEU A 515 20.32 -16.12 -38.07
N GLU A 516 21.55 -15.72 -37.72
CA GLU A 516 21.97 -14.31 -37.75
C GLU A 516 21.99 -13.74 -39.18
N ALA A 517 22.28 -14.57 -40.16
CA ALA A 517 22.26 -14.21 -41.57
C ALA A 517 20.98 -14.77 -42.25
N PRO A 518 20.42 -14.03 -43.23
CA PRO A 518 19.30 -14.53 -44.01
C PRO A 518 19.72 -15.75 -44.83
N THR A 519 18.88 -16.78 -44.88
CA THR A 519 19.14 -17.99 -45.67
C THR A 519 19.05 -17.73 -47.16
N GLN A 520 18.14 -16.84 -47.56
CA GLN A 520 17.93 -16.46 -48.95
C GLN A 520 17.61 -14.96 -49.07
N VAL A 521 18.05 -14.35 -50.17
CA VAL A 521 17.75 -12.96 -50.53
C VAL A 521 16.99 -12.96 -51.85
N LEU A 522 15.72 -12.58 -51.82
CA LEU A 522 14.83 -12.50 -52.97
C LEU A 522 15.10 -11.19 -53.71
N ARG A 523 15.80 -11.27 -54.84
CA ARG A 523 16.15 -10.13 -55.69
C ARG A 523 15.34 -10.18 -56.98
N GLY A 524 14.67 -9.08 -57.29
CA GLY A 524 14.00 -8.93 -58.58
C GLY A 524 13.05 -7.75 -58.69
N HIS A 525 12.53 -7.23 -57.58
CA HIS A 525 11.74 -5.99 -57.59
C HIS A 525 12.62 -4.79 -57.97
N GLU A 526 12.02 -3.85 -58.71
CA GLU A 526 12.67 -2.62 -59.17
C GLU A 526 12.41 -1.43 -58.23
N GLY A 527 11.56 -1.62 -57.23
CA GLY A 527 11.25 -0.64 -56.19
C GLY A 527 11.09 -1.30 -54.82
N PRO A 528 10.83 -0.50 -53.78
CA PRO A 528 10.63 -0.98 -52.41
C PRO A 528 9.62 -2.13 -52.32
N VAL A 529 9.94 -3.15 -51.52
CA VAL A 529 8.98 -4.18 -51.14
C VAL A 529 8.17 -3.61 -49.99
N LEU A 530 6.85 -3.54 -50.13
CA LEU A 530 5.94 -2.95 -49.14
C LEU A 530 5.27 -4.02 -48.28
N ASP A 531 4.96 -5.17 -48.86
CA ASP A 531 4.32 -6.27 -48.14
C ASP A 531 4.84 -7.64 -48.58
N VAL A 532 4.78 -8.60 -47.66
CA VAL A 532 5.19 -9.99 -47.81
C VAL A 532 4.19 -10.91 -47.11
N CYS A 533 3.86 -12.04 -47.72
CA CYS A 533 3.05 -13.08 -47.09
C CYS A 533 3.42 -14.49 -47.58
N PHE A 534 3.26 -15.49 -46.72
CA PHE A 534 3.37 -16.90 -47.10
C PHE A 534 2.05 -17.44 -47.64
N SER A 535 2.13 -18.42 -48.53
CA SER A 535 1.00 -19.28 -48.86
C SER A 535 0.60 -20.14 -47.64
N PRO A 536 -0.67 -20.58 -47.55
CA PRO A 536 -1.15 -21.39 -46.42
C PRO A 536 -0.40 -22.72 -46.24
N ASP A 537 0.21 -23.26 -47.31
CA ASP A 537 1.06 -24.46 -47.29
C ASP A 537 2.53 -24.17 -46.96
N GLY A 538 2.90 -22.89 -46.82
CA GLY A 538 4.25 -22.42 -46.52
C GLY A 538 5.26 -22.56 -47.66
N GLN A 539 4.89 -23.04 -48.84
CA GLN A 539 5.83 -23.34 -49.93
C GLN A 539 6.13 -22.16 -50.85
N VAL A 540 5.25 -21.17 -50.87
CA VAL A 540 5.32 -20.00 -51.77
C VAL A 540 5.28 -18.72 -50.94
N ILE A 541 6.08 -17.74 -51.36
CA ILE A 541 6.07 -16.38 -50.80
C ILE A 541 5.52 -15.45 -51.86
N ALA A 542 4.60 -14.55 -51.49
CA ALA A 542 4.19 -13.43 -52.30
C ALA A 542 4.77 -12.13 -51.75
N THR A 543 5.21 -11.25 -52.64
CA THR A 543 5.77 -9.94 -52.31
C THR A 543 5.07 -8.85 -53.13
N ALA A 544 4.65 -7.76 -52.50
CA ALA A 544 4.06 -6.58 -53.14
C ALA A 544 5.05 -5.40 -53.11
N SER A 545 5.07 -4.58 -54.16
CA SER A 545 6.08 -3.54 -54.32
C SER A 545 5.54 -2.24 -54.93
N GLU A 546 6.27 -1.15 -54.68
CA GLU A 546 6.13 0.13 -55.38
C GLU A 546 6.36 0.02 -56.90
N ASP A 547 6.99 -1.06 -57.39
CA ASP A 547 7.15 -1.32 -58.83
C ASP A 547 5.87 -1.76 -59.57
N ILE A 548 4.71 -1.67 -58.90
CA ILE A 548 3.37 -1.98 -59.43
C ILE A 548 3.14 -3.50 -59.59
N THR A 549 4.10 -4.35 -59.19
CA THR A 549 4.02 -5.80 -59.35
C THR A 549 3.83 -6.54 -58.03
N VAL A 550 3.19 -7.71 -58.13
CA VAL A 550 3.26 -8.75 -57.10
C VAL A 550 4.13 -9.87 -57.63
N ARG A 551 5.08 -10.39 -56.85
CA ARG A 551 5.94 -11.50 -57.25
C ARG A 551 5.73 -12.72 -56.37
N LEU A 552 5.80 -13.89 -56.98
CA LEU A 552 5.73 -15.19 -56.33
C LEU A 552 7.10 -15.84 -56.34
N TRP A 553 7.51 -16.42 -55.20
CA TRP A 553 8.83 -16.99 -54.98
C TRP A 553 8.73 -18.37 -54.35
N LYS A 554 9.69 -19.23 -54.68
CA LYS A 554 9.95 -20.47 -53.94
C LYS A 554 10.83 -20.18 -52.73
N LEU A 555 10.79 -21.06 -51.73
CA LEU A 555 11.65 -20.98 -50.54
C LEU A 555 13.16 -21.01 -50.84
N ASN A 556 13.56 -21.58 -51.99
CA ASN A 556 14.96 -21.60 -52.43
C ASN A 556 15.43 -20.29 -53.09
N GLY A 557 14.60 -19.25 -53.10
CA GLY A 557 14.91 -17.94 -53.67
C GLY A 557 14.56 -17.77 -55.15
N ALA A 558 14.16 -18.83 -55.84
CA ALA A 558 13.79 -18.75 -57.25
C ALA A 558 12.46 -18.00 -57.44
N SER A 559 12.45 -17.02 -58.34
CA SER A 559 11.21 -16.35 -58.77
C SER A 559 10.35 -17.32 -59.58
N ILE A 560 9.10 -17.52 -59.17
CA ILE A 560 8.11 -18.30 -59.90
C ILE A 560 7.49 -17.45 -61.01
N ARG A 561 7.00 -16.26 -60.65
CA ARG A 561 6.27 -15.38 -61.57
C ARG A 561 6.19 -13.95 -61.04
N ALA A 562 6.11 -12.99 -61.95
CA ALA A 562 5.73 -11.61 -61.66
C ALA A 562 4.32 -11.34 -62.23
N LEU A 563 3.40 -10.91 -61.38
CA LEU A 563 2.05 -10.53 -61.72
C LEU A 563 2.08 -9.07 -62.18
N ARG A 564 1.83 -8.84 -63.47
CA ARG A 564 1.94 -7.53 -64.14
C ARG A 564 0.66 -7.20 -64.89
N GLY A 565 0.41 -5.91 -65.12
CA GLY A 565 -0.67 -5.43 -65.99
C GLY A 565 -2.07 -5.38 -65.35
N GLY A 566 -2.16 -5.45 -64.02
CA GLY A 566 -3.42 -5.27 -63.28
C GLY A 566 -3.52 -3.93 -62.57
N HIS A 567 -2.55 -3.61 -61.71
CA HIS A 567 -2.51 -2.34 -60.97
C HIS A 567 -1.86 -1.21 -61.78
N GLU A 568 -2.26 0.03 -61.51
CA GLU A 568 -1.74 1.25 -62.17
C GLU A 568 -0.76 2.04 -61.28
N ARG A 569 -0.76 1.75 -59.97
CA ARG A 569 0.11 2.40 -58.96
C ARG A 569 0.70 1.35 -58.01
N TRP A 570 1.43 1.81 -56.99
CA TRP A 570 2.12 0.99 -56.00
C TRP A 570 1.19 -0.05 -55.34
N VAL A 571 1.63 -1.30 -55.30
CA VAL A 571 0.92 -2.36 -54.58
C VAL A 571 1.34 -2.32 -53.12
N GLN A 572 0.42 -1.93 -52.24
CA GLN A 572 0.68 -1.69 -50.82
C GLN A 572 0.64 -2.98 -50.00
N CYS A 573 -0.30 -3.88 -50.30
CA CYS A 573 -0.52 -5.08 -49.51
C CYS A 573 -0.86 -6.30 -50.38
N VAL A 574 -0.58 -7.49 -49.84
CA VAL A 574 -0.90 -8.77 -50.48
C VAL A 574 -1.30 -9.81 -49.43
N ALA A 575 -2.33 -10.59 -49.73
CA ALA A 575 -2.77 -11.69 -48.89
C ALA A 575 -3.14 -12.92 -49.73
N PHE A 576 -2.72 -14.11 -49.29
CA PHE A 576 -3.21 -15.35 -49.88
C PHE A 576 -4.61 -15.67 -49.39
N HIS A 577 -5.44 -16.20 -50.29
CA HIS A 577 -6.67 -16.84 -49.88
C HIS A 577 -6.34 -18.09 -49.05
N PRO A 578 -7.11 -18.40 -47.99
CA PRO A 578 -6.91 -19.61 -47.18
C PRO A 578 -6.82 -20.95 -47.93
N ASN A 579 -7.31 -21.03 -49.17
CA ASN A 579 -7.27 -22.23 -50.01
C ASN A 579 -5.95 -22.38 -50.80
N GLY A 580 -5.06 -21.38 -50.76
CA GLY A 580 -3.78 -21.33 -51.47
C GLY A 580 -3.86 -21.19 -53.00
N LYS A 581 -5.05 -21.16 -53.60
CA LYS A 581 -5.25 -21.12 -55.06
C LYS A 581 -5.41 -19.71 -55.63
N ALA A 582 -5.64 -18.73 -54.77
CA ALA A 582 -5.80 -17.33 -55.15
C ALA A 582 -5.07 -16.42 -54.17
N LEU A 583 -4.80 -15.20 -54.61
CA LEU A 583 -4.21 -14.13 -53.81
C LEU A 583 -4.89 -12.81 -54.14
N LEU A 584 -4.97 -11.92 -53.16
CA LEU A 584 -5.59 -10.61 -53.29
C LEU A 584 -4.53 -9.55 -53.03
N SER A 585 -4.46 -8.55 -53.91
CA SER A 585 -3.56 -7.41 -53.78
C SER A 585 -4.33 -6.12 -53.66
N GLY A 586 -3.87 -5.22 -52.80
CA GLY A 586 -4.41 -3.88 -52.60
C GLY A 586 -3.40 -2.82 -53.03
N SER A 587 -3.88 -1.74 -53.65
CA SER A 587 -3.02 -0.76 -54.30
C SER A 587 -3.40 0.69 -53.98
N ALA A 588 -2.43 1.58 -54.20
CA ALA A 588 -2.61 3.03 -54.19
C ALA A 588 -3.51 3.54 -55.33
N ASP A 589 -3.82 2.69 -56.33
CA ASP A 589 -4.83 2.99 -57.36
C ASP A 589 -6.28 2.88 -56.87
N ARG A 590 -6.49 2.63 -55.57
CA ARG A 590 -7.79 2.51 -54.88
C ARG A 590 -8.56 1.23 -55.24
N THR A 591 -7.91 0.30 -55.95
CA THR A 591 -8.49 -0.98 -56.34
C THR A 591 -7.85 -2.13 -55.59
N MET A 592 -8.58 -3.24 -55.52
CA MET A 592 -8.05 -4.52 -55.07
C MET A 592 -8.25 -5.53 -56.20
N ILE A 593 -7.28 -6.41 -56.43
CA ILE A 593 -7.34 -7.40 -57.51
C ILE A 593 -7.13 -8.79 -56.95
N LEU A 594 -8.09 -9.68 -57.21
CA LEU A 594 -7.97 -11.11 -56.94
C LEU A 594 -7.30 -11.78 -58.14
N TRP A 595 -6.21 -12.49 -57.90
CA TRP A 595 -5.46 -13.23 -58.88
C TRP A 595 -5.55 -14.72 -58.60
N ASN A 596 -5.50 -15.53 -59.66
CA ASN A 596 -5.19 -16.94 -59.50
C ASN A 596 -3.67 -17.16 -59.38
N THR A 597 -3.25 -18.34 -58.92
CA THR A 597 -1.81 -18.70 -58.83
C THR A 597 -1.08 -18.73 -60.16
N GLN A 598 -1.81 -18.75 -61.29
CA GLN A 598 -1.24 -18.63 -62.64
C GLN A 598 -0.91 -17.18 -63.03
N GLY A 599 -1.34 -16.21 -62.23
CA GLY A 599 -1.09 -14.79 -62.41
C GLY A 599 -2.06 -14.06 -63.31
N VAL A 600 -3.25 -14.63 -63.53
CA VAL A 600 -4.34 -13.99 -64.26
C VAL A 600 -5.22 -13.24 -63.26
N PRO A 601 -5.56 -11.96 -63.51
CA PRO A 601 -6.52 -11.23 -62.69
C PRO A 601 -7.91 -11.85 -62.90
N VAL A 602 -8.49 -12.38 -61.83
CA VAL A 602 -9.82 -12.99 -61.82
C VAL A 602 -10.89 -11.92 -61.65
N LYS A 603 -10.65 -10.97 -60.73
CA LYS A 603 -11.63 -9.93 -60.40
C LYS A 603 -10.97 -8.67 -59.85
N THR A 604 -11.54 -7.52 -60.19
CA THR A 604 -11.16 -6.21 -59.65
C THR A 604 -12.29 -5.66 -58.78
N PHE A 605 -11.97 -5.28 -57.56
CA PHE A 605 -12.87 -4.67 -56.59
C PHE A 605 -12.59 -3.17 -56.55
N LYS A 606 -13.63 -2.37 -56.80
CA LYS A 606 -13.57 -0.90 -56.77
C LYS A 606 -14.60 -0.40 -55.77
N GLY A 607 -14.19 0.56 -54.92
CA GLY A 607 -15.12 1.20 -54.00
C GLY A 607 -14.47 1.97 -52.85
N HIS A 608 -13.15 1.91 -52.66
CA HIS A 608 -12.46 2.84 -51.77
C HIS A 608 -12.17 4.17 -52.46
N ASP A 609 -12.18 5.25 -51.69
CA ASP A 609 -11.93 6.61 -52.22
C ASP A 609 -10.46 7.03 -52.15
N SER A 610 -9.64 6.21 -51.50
CA SER A 610 -8.20 6.43 -51.32
C SER A 610 -7.43 5.09 -51.31
N PHE A 611 -6.16 5.13 -50.92
CA PHE A 611 -5.24 3.99 -51.02
C PHE A 611 -5.73 2.85 -50.12
N VAL A 612 -5.59 1.61 -50.59
CA VAL A 612 -5.85 0.41 -49.79
C VAL A 612 -4.55 -0.02 -49.13
N GLU A 613 -4.47 0.08 -47.80
CA GLU A 613 -3.23 -0.14 -47.05
C GLU A 613 -3.07 -1.57 -46.55
N SER A 614 -4.18 -2.25 -46.25
CA SER A 614 -4.14 -3.61 -45.71
C SER A 614 -5.37 -4.41 -46.12
N ILE A 615 -5.15 -5.71 -46.31
CA ILE A 615 -6.16 -6.69 -46.66
C ILE A 615 -6.00 -7.90 -45.75
N SER A 616 -7.12 -8.41 -45.24
CA SER A 616 -7.15 -9.60 -44.40
C SER A 616 -8.32 -10.49 -44.80
N PHE A 617 -8.04 -11.76 -45.09
CA PHE A 617 -9.09 -12.75 -45.34
C PHE A 617 -9.70 -13.25 -44.05
N SER A 618 -11.00 -13.50 -44.08
CA SER A 618 -11.66 -14.29 -43.04
C SER A 618 -11.08 -15.71 -43.00
N PRO A 619 -11.05 -16.38 -41.84
CA PRO A 619 -10.54 -17.75 -41.73
C PRO A 619 -11.24 -18.75 -42.65
N ASN A 620 -12.53 -18.53 -42.94
CA ASN A 620 -13.30 -19.37 -43.87
C ASN A 620 -13.06 -19.05 -45.37
N GLY A 621 -12.39 -17.93 -45.67
CA GLY A 621 -12.06 -17.48 -47.02
C GLY A 621 -13.23 -16.96 -47.85
N GLN A 622 -14.44 -16.85 -47.29
CA GLN A 622 -15.62 -16.35 -48.01
C GLN A 622 -15.63 -14.82 -48.08
N THR A 623 -15.15 -14.15 -47.03
CA THR A 623 -15.11 -12.69 -46.95
C THR A 623 -13.70 -12.17 -46.71
N PHE A 624 -13.48 -10.88 -46.98
CA PHE A 624 -12.23 -10.19 -46.65
C PHE A 624 -12.46 -8.75 -46.20
N LEU A 625 -11.57 -8.25 -45.36
CA LEU A 625 -11.51 -6.85 -44.93
C LEU A 625 -10.49 -6.09 -45.77
N SER A 626 -10.81 -4.83 -46.05
CA SER A 626 -9.88 -3.87 -46.61
C SER A 626 -9.86 -2.60 -45.77
N ALA A 627 -8.66 -2.18 -45.37
CA ALA A 627 -8.42 -0.93 -44.66
C ALA A 627 -7.88 0.12 -45.62
N SER A 628 -8.37 1.36 -45.51
CA SER A 628 -8.00 2.42 -46.43
C SER A 628 -7.71 3.76 -45.75
N ARG A 629 -6.94 4.59 -46.47
CA ARG A 629 -6.73 6.01 -46.16
C ARG A 629 -8.00 6.86 -46.26
N ASP A 630 -9.11 6.32 -46.75
CA ASP A 630 -10.42 6.99 -46.72
C ASP A 630 -11.09 6.99 -45.33
N ARG A 631 -10.38 6.51 -44.29
CA ARG A 631 -10.82 6.39 -42.89
C ARG A 631 -11.82 5.27 -42.64
N THR A 632 -12.07 4.42 -43.63
CA THR A 632 -13.03 3.33 -43.54
C THR A 632 -12.36 1.96 -43.62
N ILE A 633 -13.06 0.99 -43.04
CA ILE A 633 -12.77 -0.43 -43.24
C ILE A 633 -14.00 -1.03 -43.93
N LYS A 634 -13.78 -1.78 -45.02
CA LYS A 634 -14.86 -2.38 -45.80
C LYS A 634 -14.77 -3.89 -45.74
N LEU A 635 -15.92 -4.54 -45.54
CA LEU A 635 -16.08 -6.00 -45.59
C LEU A 635 -16.68 -6.39 -46.92
N TRP A 636 -16.02 -7.30 -47.62
CA TRP A 636 -16.41 -7.75 -48.95
C TRP A 636 -16.64 -9.25 -48.97
N ASP A 637 -17.53 -9.67 -49.85
CA ASP A 637 -17.61 -11.06 -50.30
C ASP A 637 -16.56 -11.30 -51.40
N ILE A 638 -15.98 -12.51 -51.43
CA ILE A 638 -15.12 -12.96 -52.53
C ILE A 638 -15.81 -12.85 -53.89
N SER A 639 -17.16 -12.91 -53.90
CA SER A 639 -17.97 -12.72 -55.10
C SER A 639 -17.93 -11.29 -55.65
N GLY A 640 -17.43 -10.28 -54.94
CA GLY A 640 -17.38 -8.89 -55.40
C GLY A 640 -18.29 -7.91 -54.67
N SER A 641 -19.19 -8.40 -53.82
CA SER A 641 -20.21 -7.58 -53.17
C SER A 641 -19.66 -6.91 -51.91
N LEU A 642 -19.95 -5.62 -51.73
CA LEU A 642 -19.67 -4.90 -50.47
C LEU A 642 -20.75 -5.28 -49.45
N ILE A 643 -20.36 -5.90 -48.35
CA ILE A 643 -21.26 -6.39 -47.30
C ILE A 643 -21.54 -5.28 -46.28
N LYS A 644 -20.48 -4.66 -45.74
CA LYS A 644 -20.58 -3.66 -44.66
C LYS A 644 -19.42 -2.67 -44.71
N VAL A 645 -19.69 -1.43 -44.29
CA VAL A 645 -18.69 -0.37 -44.11
C VAL A 645 -18.61 -0.05 -42.62
N PHE A 646 -17.41 -0.10 -42.07
CA PHE A 646 -17.13 0.28 -40.69
C PHE A 646 -16.53 1.69 -40.67
N THR A 647 -17.28 2.62 -40.08
CA THR A 647 -16.88 4.00 -39.86
C THR A 647 -16.72 4.24 -38.36
N GLY A 648 -15.63 4.89 -37.96
CA GLY A 648 -15.43 5.27 -36.56
C GLY A 648 -14.05 5.86 -36.29
N HIS A 649 -13.02 5.43 -37.03
CA HIS A 649 -11.72 6.10 -37.02
C HIS A 649 -11.84 7.53 -37.54
N THR A 650 -11.10 8.45 -36.91
CA THR A 650 -11.14 9.88 -37.26
C THR A 650 -10.13 10.25 -38.34
N ASP A 651 -9.19 9.35 -38.63
CA ASP A 651 -8.14 9.51 -39.66
C ASP A 651 -7.86 8.18 -40.40
N LYS A 652 -6.83 8.16 -41.26
CA LYS A 652 -6.47 7.06 -42.17
C LYS A 652 -6.25 5.74 -41.42
N VAL A 653 -6.82 4.65 -41.94
CA VAL A 653 -6.62 3.29 -41.39
C VAL A 653 -5.48 2.60 -42.14
N TRP A 654 -4.48 2.12 -41.40
CA TRP A 654 -3.29 1.45 -41.98
C TRP A 654 -3.42 -0.06 -42.01
N CYS A 655 -4.02 -0.65 -40.98
CA CYS A 655 -4.09 -2.09 -40.85
C CYS A 655 -5.44 -2.52 -40.29
N ALA A 656 -6.00 -3.61 -40.84
CA ALA A 656 -7.13 -4.31 -40.27
C ALA A 656 -6.90 -5.82 -40.39
N VAL A 657 -7.08 -6.56 -39.30
CA VAL A 657 -6.80 -8.00 -39.26
C VAL A 657 -7.95 -8.76 -38.59
N PHE A 658 -8.40 -9.84 -39.22
CA PHE A 658 -9.38 -10.74 -38.62
C PHE A 658 -8.81 -11.50 -37.43
N GLY A 659 -9.68 -11.77 -36.45
CA GLY A 659 -9.48 -12.80 -35.45
C GLY A 659 -9.67 -14.20 -36.03
N GLN A 660 -9.13 -15.21 -35.34
CA GLN A 660 -9.30 -16.62 -35.72
C GLN A 660 -10.76 -17.09 -35.63
N ASP A 661 -11.59 -16.37 -34.87
CA ASP A 661 -13.03 -16.61 -34.78
C ASP A 661 -13.79 -16.21 -36.06
N GLY A 662 -13.18 -15.40 -36.93
CA GLY A 662 -13.81 -14.82 -38.11
C GLY A 662 -14.97 -13.87 -37.82
N ARG A 663 -15.21 -13.53 -36.55
CA ARG A 663 -16.30 -12.66 -36.08
C ARG A 663 -15.77 -11.31 -35.62
N THR A 664 -14.61 -11.33 -34.95
CA THR A 664 -13.96 -10.12 -34.46
C THR A 664 -12.80 -9.73 -35.35
N PHE A 665 -12.49 -8.43 -35.40
CA PHE A 665 -11.29 -7.94 -36.07
C PHE A 665 -10.73 -6.71 -35.35
N ALA A 666 -9.42 -6.50 -35.48
CA ALA A 666 -8.72 -5.36 -34.93
C ALA A 666 -8.28 -4.41 -36.05
N SER A 667 -8.27 -3.11 -35.78
CA SER A 667 -7.75 -2.10 -36.71
C SER A 667 -6.83 -1.09 -36.04
N ALA A 668 -5.87 -0.59 -36.82
CA ALA A 668 -4.90 0.43 -36.44
C ALA A 668 -4.98 1.64 -37.37
N SER A 669 -4.88 2.84 -36.80
CA SER A 669 -5.14 4.09 -37.50
C SER A 669 -4.14 5.19 -37.16
N TRP A 670 -4.11 6.20 -38.03
CA TRP A 670 -3.38 7.45 -37.86
C TRP A 670 -3.93 8.32 -36.72
N ASP A 671 -5.14 8.07 -36.27
CA ASP A 671 -5.73 8.71 -35.09
C ASP A 671 -5.13 8.26 -33.74
N ARG A 672 -4.05 7.46 -33.78
CA ARG A 672 -3.33 6.90 -32.63
C ARG A 672 -4.14 5.88 -31.82
N SER A 673 -5.29 5.44 -32.34
CA SER A 673 -6.15 4.46 -31.69
C SER A 673 -6.07 3.09 -32.36
N ILE A 674 -6.34 2.07 -31.55
CA ILE A 674 -6.62 0.71 -31.99
C ILE A 674 -8.08 0.44 -31.68
N ARG A 675 -8.80 -0.18 -32.61
CA ARG A 675 -10.21 -0.52 -32.40
C ARG A 675 -10.46 -2.00 -32.59
N ILE A 676 -11.27 -2.56 -31.72
CA ILE A 676 -11.79 -3.92 -31.82
C ILE A 676 -13.23 -3.83 -32.28
N TRP A 677 -13.55 -4.60 -33.30
CA TRP A 677 -14.85 -4.61 -33.94
C TRP A 677 -15.42 -6.01 -33.94
N ASP A 678 -16.73 -6.07 -33.86
CA ASP A 678 -17.55 -7.24 -34.15
C ASP A 678 -18.30 -6.99 -35.46
N ILE A 679 -18.33 -7.99 -36.34
CA ILE A 679 -18.94 -7.85 -37.66
C ILE A 679 -20.44 -7.53 -37.57
N GLU A 680 -21.15 -8.10 -36.60
CA GLU A 680 -22.59 -7.90 -36.42
C GLU A 680 -22.84 -6.59 -35.66
N HIS A 681 -22.21 -6.43 -34.49
CA HIS A 681 -22.50 -5.38 -33.51
C HIS A 681 -21.72 -4.08 -33.74
N GLY A 682 -20.70 -4.07 -34.60
CA GLY A 682 -19.90 -2.87 -34.90
C GLY A 682 -18.75 -2.67 -33.92
N LEU A 683 -18.50 -1.44 -33.47
CA LEU A 683 -17.37 -1.13 -32.60
C LEU A 683 -17.57 -1.71 -31.19
N VAL A 684 -16.62 -2.52 -30.72
CA VAL A 684 -16.65 -3.13 -29.38
C VAL A 684 -15.82 -2.34 -28.40
N GLN A 685 -14.58 -2.01 -28.76
CA GLN A 685 -13.64 -1.37 -27.85
C GLN A 685 -12.65 -0.48 -28.61
N THR A 686 -12.23 0.62 -27.97
CA THR A 686 -11.16 1.50 -28.47
C THR A 686 -10.03 1.55 -27.46
N PHE A 687 -8.81 1.29 -27.90
CA PHE A 687 -7.60 1.45 -27.11
C PHE A 687 -6.87 2.73 -27.53
N SER A 688 -6.63 3.60 -26.55
CA SER A 688 -5.82 4.81 -26.65
C SER A 688 -4.60 4.67 -25.73
N GLY A 689 -3.42 5.07 -26.22
CA GLY A 689 -2.19 5.02 -25.42
C GLY A 689 -0.90 5.05 -26.22
N HIS A 690 -0.95 4.97 -27.55
CA HIS A 690 0.20 5.32 -28.39
C HIS A 690 0.39 6.83 -28.48
N GLY A 691 1.65 7.28 -28.47
CA GLY A 691 2.01 8.69 -28.56
C GLY A 691 1.91 9.26 -29.98
N ASP A 692 1.92 8.38 -30.98
CA ASP A 692 1.86 8.71 -32.41
C ASP A 692 1.10 7.62 -33.19
N VAL A 693 1.09 7.71 -34.52
CA VAL A 693 0.40 6.84 -35.48
C VAL A 693 0.64 5.35 -35.23
N VAL A 694 -0.43 4.55 -35.26
CA VAL A 694 -0.33 3.09 -35.22
C VAL A 694 -0.33 2.54 -36.65
N HIS A 695 0.78 1.89 -37.05
CA HIS A 695 0.98 1.37 -38.40
C HIS A 695 0.41 -0.03 -38.60
N SER A 696 0.50 -0.88 -37.58
CA SER A 696 0.11 -2.29 -37.71
C SER A 696 -0.50 -2.82 -36.42
N VAL A 697 -1.40 -3.78 -36.58
CA VAL A 697 -2.00 -4.54 -35.49
C VAL A 697 -1.96 -6.03 -35.81
N ALA A 698 -1.79 -6.87 -34.80
CA ALA A 698 -1.85 -8.32 -34.91
C ALA A 698 -2.60 -8.90 -33.71
N LEU A 699 -3.54 -9.80 -33.97
CA LEU A 699 -4.22 -10.56 -32.94
C LEU A 699 -3.41 -11.81 -32.60
N SER A 700 -3.33 -12.16 -31.31
CA SER A 700 -2.74 -13.42 -30.90
C SER A 700 -3.60 -14.60 -31.39
N PRO A 701 -3.00 -15.77 -31.64
CA PRO A 701 -3.75 -16.95 -32.07
C PRO A 701 -4.85 -17.40 -31.09
N ASP A 702 -4.69 -17.10 -29.80
CA ASP A 702 -5.70 -17.38 -28.77
C ASP A 702 -6.83 -16.33 -28.68
N GLY A 703 -6.73 -15.24 -29.44
CA GLY A 703 -7.69 -14.15 -29.49
C GLY A 703 -7.80 -13.32 -28.19
N LYS A 704 -6.85 -13.44 -27.26
CA LYS A 704 -6.88 -12.72 -25.98
C LYS A 704 -6.09 -11.42 -26.00
N THR A 705 -5.04 -11.36 -26.81
CA THR A 705 -4.10 -10.23 -26.84
C THR A 705 -4.00 -9.63 -28.23
N VAL A 706 -3.76 -8.32 -28.25
CA VAL A 706 -3.49 -7.56 -29.47
C VAL A 706 -2.09 -6.98 -29.34
N ALA A 707 -1.26 -7.13 -30.36
CA ALA A 707 0.00 -6.40 -30.48
C ALA A 707 -0.18 -5.27 -31.49
N SER A 708 0.28 -4.07 -31.13
CA SER A 708 0.25 -2.90 -32.00
C SER A 708 1.64 -2.30 -32.18
N ALA A 709 1.97 -1.92 -33.41
CA ALA A 709 3.22 -1.28 -33.77
C ALA A 709 2.98 0.17 -34.18
N SER A 710 3.79 1.07 -33.62
CA SER A 710 3.57 2.52 -33.74
C SER A 710 4.82 3.26 -34.19
N ARG A 711 4.56 4.47 -34.70
CA ARG A 711 5.56 5.47 -35.05
C ARG A 711 6.30 6.02 -33.83
N ASP A 712 5.72 5.88 -32.64
CA ASP A 712 6.35 6.23 -31.35
C ASP A 712 7.51 5.30 -30.94
N THR A 713 7.97 4.43 -31.84
CA THR A 713 9.04 3.42 -31.69
C THR A 713 8.71 2.24 -30.76
N THR A 714 7.49 2.20 -30.20
CA THR A 714 7.07 1.15 -29.29
C THR A 714 6.18 0.11 -29.98
N VAL A 715 6.18 -1.10 -29.42
CA VAL A 715 5.12 -2.09 -29.64
C VAL A 715 4.38 -2.31 -28.33
N LYS A 716 3.06 -2.11 -28.33
CA LYS A 716 2.23 -2.31 -27.14
C LYS A 716 1.43 -3.60 -27.25
N LEU A 717 1.33 -4.31 -26.13
CA LEU A 717 0.46 -5.47 -25.98
C LEU A 717 -0.77 -5.08 -25.19
N TRP A 718 -1.94 -5.43 -25.69
CA TRP A 718 -3.23 -5.09 -25.11
C TRP A 718 -3.99 -6.36 -24.81
N ASN A 719 -4.55 -6.46 -23.62
CA ASN A 719 -5.51 -7.49 -23.29
C ASN A 719 -6.91 -7.02 -23.73
N ILE A 720 -7.57 -7.79 -24.60
CA ILE A 720 -8.88 -7.42 -25.16
C ILE A 720 -9.96 -7.39 -24.06
N ARG A 721 -9.86 -8.26 -23.06
CA ARG A 721 -10.87 -8.39 -21.99
C ARG A 721 -10.61 -7.48 -20.79
N GLY A 722 -9.39 -6.98 -20.62
CA GLY A 722 -9.01 -6.17 -19.46
C GLY A 722 -9.23 -6.88 -18.12
N ASN A 723 -9.47 -6.09 -17.07
CA ASN A 723 -10.09 -6.54 -15.82
C ASN A 723 -11.53 -6.03 -15.80
N PRO A 724 -12.53 -6.82 -16.24
CA PRO A 724 -13.89 -6.32 -16.26
C PRO A 724 -14.42 -6.11 -14.84
N LEU A 725 -15.10 -4.99 -14.63
CA LEU A 725 -15.97 -4.81 -13.47
C LEU A 725 -17.09 -5.86 -13.50
N ARG A 726 -17.58 -6.25 -12.32
CA ARG A 726 -18.70 -7.17 -12.24
C ARG A 726 -19.98 -6.40 -12.55
N VAL A 727 -20.57 -6.71 -13.70
CA VAL A 727 -21.85 -6.15 -14.17
C VAL A 727 -22.89 -7.26 -14.15
N LEU A 728 -23.98 -7.05 -13.43
CA LEU A 728 -25.12 -7.96 -13.38
C LEU A 728 -26.15 -7.51 -14.41
N THR A 729 -26.58 -8.45 -15.24
CA THR A 729 -27.59 -8.25 -16.28
C THR A 729 -28.65 -9.34 -16.14
N GLY A 730 -29.92 -8.96 -16.23
CA GLY A 730 -31.03 -9.89 -15.99
C GLY A 730 -32.40 -9.23 -15.98
N HIS A 731 -32.46 -7.92 -15.74
CA HIS A 731 -33.67 -7.12 -15.93
C HIS A 731 -33.91 -6.79 -17.41
N THR A 732 -35.17 -6.59 -17.78
CA THR A 732 -35.56 -6.24 -19.16
C THR A 732 -35.84 -4.75 -19.35
N ASP A 733 -35.86 -3.99 -18.26
CA ASP A 733 -36.21 -2.56 -18.24
C ASP A 733 -35.37 -1.81 -17.18
N GLU A 734 -35.65 -0.52 -17.00
CA GLU A 734 -34.97 0.38 -16.06
C GLU A 734 -34.95 -0.17 -14.62
N ILE A 735 -33.78 -0.19 -13.99
CA ILE A 735 -33.63 -0.60 -12.59
C ILE A 735 -33.84 0.63 -11.70
N THR A 736 -34.78 0.54 -10.76
CA THR A 736 -35.25 1.67 -9.95
C THR A 736 -34.51 1.78 -8.62
N ALA A 737 -34.35 0.66 -7.91
CA ALA A 737 -33.62 0.63 -6.63
C ALA A 737 -32.78 -0.65 -6.46
N VAL A 738 -31.67 -0.51 -5.73
CA VAL A 738 -30.77 -1.61 -5.36
C VAL A 738 -30.45 -1.56 -3.86
N VAL A 739 -30.50 -2.71 -3.18
CA VAL A 739 -30.25 -2.81 -1.74
C VAL A 739 -29.50 -4.10 -1.39
N VAL A 740 -28.56 -4.02 -0.46
CA VAL A 740 -27.80 -5.18 0.05
C VAL A 740 -28.42 -5.64 1.36
N SER A 741 -28.54 -6.96 1.55
CA SER A 741 -28.95 -7.53 2.83
C SER A 741 -27.93 -7.20 3.93
N PRO A 742 -28.34 -6.90 5.17
CA PRO A 742 -27.41 -6.62 6.28
C PRO A 742 -26.33 -7.70 6.51
N ASN A 743 -26.62 -8.96 6.23
CA ASN A 743 -25.65 -10.07 6.30
C ASN A 743 -24.73 -10.20 5.07
N ALA A 744 -24.82 -9.29 4.10
CA ALA A 744 -24.10 -9.25 2.82
C ALA A 744 -24.25 -10.50 1.93
N ARG A 745 -25.22 -11.39 2.19
CA ARG A 745 -25.40 -12.62 1.40
C ARG A 745 -26.21 -12.39 0.12
N PHE A 746 -27.13 -11.44 0.17
CA PHE A 746 -28.05 -11.15 -0.93
C PHE A 746 -27.98 -9.68 -1.34
N LEU A 747 -28.27 -9.46 -2.61
CA LEU A 747 -28.48 -8.16 -3.23
C LEU A 747 -29.85 -8.23 -3.90
N ALA A 748 -30.70 -7.26 -3.67
CA ALA A 748 -31.98 -7.14 -4.37
C ALA A 748 -31.93 -5.96 -5.33
N SER A 749 -32.33 -6.18 -6.58
CA SER A 749 -32.57 -5.12 -7.55
C SER A 749 -34.02 -5.13 -7.98
N SER A 750 -34.66 -3.96 -7.93
CA SER A 750 -36.05 -3.77 -8.34
C SER A 750 -36.11 -3.02 -9.67
N CYS A 751 -37.10 -3.35 -10.48
CA CYS A 751 -37.16 -2.86 -11.86
C CYS A 751 -38.58 -2.47 -12.28
N ARG A 752 -38.63 -1.61 -13.30
CA ARG A 752 -39.84 -1.23 -14.00
C ARG A 752 -40.53 -2.39 -14.72
N ASP A 753 -39.81 -3.48 -14.97
CA ASP A 753 -40.33 -4.75 -15.49
C ASP A 753 -41.28 -5.52 -14.53
N LYS A 754 -41.59 -4.92 -13.38
CA LYS A 754 -42.49 -5.44 -12.32
C LYS A 754 -41.89 -6.58 -11.50
N THR A 755 -40.62 -6.87 -11.69
CA THR A 755 -39.90 -7.94 -10.99
C THR A 755 -38.83 -7.41 -10.07
N ILE A 756 -38.40 -8.27 -9.15
CA ILE A 756 -37.25 -8.05 -8.30
C ILE A 756 -36.31 -9.22 -8.49
N ASN A 757 -35.04 -8.95 -8.80
CA ASN A 757 -34.02 -9.97 -8.90
C ASN A 757 -33.26 -10.04 -7.58
N LEU A 758 -33.22 -11.23 -6.97
CA LEU A 758 -32.36 -11.55 -5.84
C LEU A 758 -31.08 -12.19 -6.36
N TRP A 759 -29.96 -11.53 -6.12
CA TRP A 759 -28.62 -12.00 -6.42
C TRP A 759 -27.93 -12.44 -5.15
N ASN A 760 -27.03 -13.41 -5.23
CA ASN A 760 -26.16 -13.72 -4.11
C ASN A 760 -24.93 -12.79 -4.07
N ALA A 761 -24.12 -12.90 -3.02
CA ALA A 761 -22.86 -12.16 -2.85
C ALA A 761 -21.85 -12.37 -4.00
N SER A 762 -21.91 -13.51 -4.70
CA SER A 762 -21.05 -13.77 -5.87
C SER A 762 -21.58 -13.14 -7.16
N GLY A 763 -22.75 -12.50 -7.13
CA GLY A 763 -23.38 -11.85 -8.29
C GLY A 763 -24.12 -12.81 -9.22
N THR A 764 -24.41 -14.04 -8.80
CA THR A 764 -25.27 -14.93 -9.56
C THR A 764 -26.72 -14.75 -9.13
N LEU A 765 -27.63 -14.76 -10.10
CA LEU A 765 -29.08 -14.68 -9.84
C LEU A 765 -29.53 -15.90 -9.03
N ALA A 766 -30.06 -15.66 -7.84
CA ALA A 766 -30.61 -16.70 -6.96
C ALA A 766 -32.08 -16.97 -7.31
N THR A 767 -32.92 -15.92 -7.32
CA THR A 767 -34.35 -16.04 -7.63
C THR A 767 -34.88 -14.75 -8.27
N VAL A 768 -35.99 -14.86 -9.00
CA VAL A 768 -36.76 -13.74 -9.54
C VAL A 768 -38.10 -13.70 -8.80
N LEU A 769 -38.40 -12.57 -8.16
CA LEU A 769 -39.66 -12.35 -7.45
C LEU A 769 -40.63 -11.65 -8.40
N ALA A 770 -41.64 -12.40 -8.85
CA ALA A 770 -42.70 -11.90 -9.69
C ALA A 770 -44.02 -11.89 -8.89
N GLY A 771 -44.66 -10.73 -8.80
CA GLY A 771 -45.96 -10.61 -8.13
C GLY A 771 -46.52 -9.19 -8.06
N HIS A 772 -45.72 -8.16 -8.31
CA HIS A 772 -46.24 -6.80 -8.51
C HIS A 772 -46.98 -6.68 -9.84
N ASN A 773 -48.05 -5.88 -9.85
CA ASN A 773 -48.87 -5.65 -11.05
C ASN A 773 -48.40 -4.43 -11.87
N ASP A 774 -47.54 -3.61 -11.29
CA ASP A 774 -46.95 -2.41 -11.87
C ASP A 774 -45.46 -2.32 -11.49
N ARG A 775 -44.76 -1.27 -11.94
CA ARG A 775 -43.33 -1.04 -11.65
C ARG A 775 -43.03 -1.10 -10.16
N VAL A 776 -41.88 -1.67 -9.80
CA VAL A 776 -41.39 -1.67 -8.41
C VAL A 776 -40.46 -0.47 -8.25
N ASN A 777 -40.71 0.39 -7.26
CA ASN A 777 -39.95 1.63 -7.06
C ASN A 777 -38.83 1.47 -6.05
N ALA A 778 -39.08 0.73 -4.96
CA ALA A 778 -38.11 0.57 -3.88
C ALA A 778 -38.23 -0.81 -3.22
N VAL A 779 -37.13 -1.20 -2.58
CA VAL A 779 -36.97 -2.46 -1.85
C VAL A 779 -36.16 -2.22 -0.59
N ALA A 780 -36.48 -2.94 0.49
CA ALA A 780 -35.74 -2.86 1.75
C ALA A 780 -35.66 -4.23 2.43
N PHE A 781 -34.46 -4.62 2.85
CA PHE A 781 -34.28 -5.81 3.69
C PHE A 781 -34.58 -5.51 5.16
N SER A 782 -35.16 -6.49 5.85
CA SER A 782 -35.25 -6.47 7.30
C SER A 782 -33.85 -6.54 7.94
N PRO A 783 -33.64 -5.98 9.16
CA PRO A 783 -32.34 -6.04 9.84
C PRO A 783 -31.81 -7.47 10.07
N ASP A 784 -32.70 -8.45 10.23
CA ASP A 784 -32.35 -9.87 10.35
C ASP A 784 -32.01 -10.56 9.00
N SER A 785 -32.13 -9.83 7.89
CA SER A 785 -31.92 -10.29 6.51
C SER A 785 -32.81 -11.47 6.08
N GLN A 786 -33.92 -11.76 6.76
CA GLN A 786 -34.83 -12.86 6.41
C GLN A 786 -35.99 -12.43 5.51
N THR A 787 -36.39 -11.17 5.62
CA THR A 787 -37.55 -10.61 4.93
C THR A 787 -37.11 -9.48 4.00
N LEU A 788 -37.74 -9.41 2.83
CA LEU A 788 -37.60 -8.32 1.88
C LEU A 788 -38.96 -7.63 1.72
N LEU A 789 -39.00 -6.31 1.87
CA LEU A 789 -40.13 -5.48 1.49
C LEU A 789 -39.93 -4.96 0.08
N SER A 790 -41.01 -4.88 -0.67
CA SER A 790 -41.04 -4.22 -1.97
C SER A 790 -42.30 -3.40 -2.15
N VAL A 791 -42.15 -2.26 -2.82
CA VAL A 791 -43.21 -1.28 -3.02
C VAL A 791 -43.14 -0.70 -4.43
N GLY A 792 -44.28 -0.26 -4.97
CA GLY A 792 -44.34 0.24 -6.34
C GLY A 792 -45.65 0.93 -6.73
N GLY A 793 -45.90 0.95 -8.05
CA GLY A 793 -47.08 1.56 -8.67
C GLY A 793 -48.41 0.89 -8.33
N ASP A 794 -48.38 -0.35 -7.87
CA ASP A 794 -49.57 -1.11 -7.48
C ASP A 794 -50.16 -0.70 -6.11
N CYS A 795 -49.57 0.33 -5.48
CA CYS A 795 -50.03 0.91 -4.21
C CYS A 795 -49.99 -0.07 -3.02
N ALA A 796 -49.29 -1.20 -3.18
CA ALA A 796 -49.19 -2.26 -2.19
C ALA A 796 -47.76 -2.44 -1.68
N VAL A 797 -47.64 -2.89 -0.43
CA VAL A 797 -46.38 -3.36 0.15
C VAL A 797 -46.42 -4.88 0.11
N LYS A 798 -45.44 -5.49 -0.54
CA LYS A 798 -45.30 -6.94 -0.58
C LYS A 798 -44.14 -7.37 0.30
N MET A 799 -44.37 -8.42 1.09
CA MET A 799 -43.35 -9.00 1.97
C MET A 799 -42.91 -10.36 1.43
N TRP A 800 -41.62 -10.56 1.26
CA TRP A 800 -41.05 -11.78 0.70
C TRP A 800 -40.07 -12.41 1.68
N ASN A 801 -39.95 -13.73 1.69
CA ASN A 801 -38.80 -14.38 2.31
C ASN A 801 -37.60 -14.43 1.34
N THR A 802 -36.41 -14.72 1.87
CA THR A 802 -35.18 -14.87 1.06
C THR A 802 -35.20 -16.05 0.09
N GLN A 803 -36.12 -17.01 0.25
CA GLN A 803 -36.36 -18.10 -0.70
C GLN A 803 -37.26 -17.68 -1.88
N GLY A 804 -37.84 -16.47 -1.82
CA GLY A 804 -38.67 -15.87 -2.85
C GLY A 804 -40.16 -16.16 -2.78
N ALA A 805 -40.65 -16.69 -1.66
CA ALA A 805 -42.08 -16.82 -1.41
C ALA A 805 -42.66 -15.50 -0.89
N LEU A 806 -43.83 -15.12 -1.42
CA LEU A 806 -44.64 -14.01 -0.92
C LEU A 806 -45.30 -14.42 0.40
N LEU A 807 -45.05 -13.64 1.46
CA LEU A 807 -45.60 -13.83 2.80
C LEU A 807 -46.90 -13.03 2.98
N GLU A 808 -46.89 -11.74 2.65
CA GLU A 808 -48.00 -10.82 2.86
C GLU A 808 -48.12 -9.81 1.72
N ASP A 809 -49.35 -9.35 1.46
CA ASP A 809 -49.71 -8.36 0.44
C ASP A 809 -50.61 -7.28 1.05
N ILE A 810 -50.03 -6.11 1.36
CA ILE A 810 -50.65 -5.09 2.18
C ILE A 810 -51.07 -3.91 1.30
N ALA A 811 -52.37 -3.64 1.20
CA ALA A 811 -52.90 -2.44 0.56
C ALA A 811 -52.58 -1.20 1.41
N ALA A 812 -51.44 -0.56 1.12
CA ALA A 812 -50.84 0.41 2.04
C ALA A 812 -51.24 1.85 1.77
N HIS A 813 -51.33 2.29 0.51
CA HIS A 813 -51.59 3.70 0.14
C HIS A 813 -52.69 3.83 -0.93
N ARG A 814 -53.14 5.07 -1.18
CA ARG A 814 -54.15 5.35 -2.23
C ARG A 814 -53.54 5.69 -3.59
N ALA A 815 -52.23 5.92 -3.61
CA ALA A 815 -51.44 6.20 -4.80
C ALA A 815 -50.13 5.42 -4.72
N GLU A 816 -49.32 5.54 -5.77
CA GLU A 816 -48.03 4.89 -5.91
C GLU A 816 -47.14 5.12 -4.68
N ILE A 817 -46.45 4.05 -4.25
CA ILE A 817 -45.52 4.09 -3.12
C ILE A 817 -44.12 4.28 -3.70
N MET A 818 -43.42 5.31 -3.23
CA MET A 818 -42.13 5.71 -3.77
C MET A 818 -40.96 5.05 -3.04
N ASN A 819 -41.05 4.92 -1.71
CA ASN A 819 -39.97 4.36 -0.91
C ASN A 819 -40.49 3.61 0.33
N VAL A 820 -39.68 2.69 0.84
CA VAL A 820 -39.92 1.86 2.03
C VAL A 820 -38.62 1.69 2.81
N VAL A 821 -38.65 1.85 4.12
CA VAL A 821 -37.47 1.71 4.98
C VAL A 821 -37.85 1.06 6.32
N TYR A 822 -37.03 0.12 6.78
CA TYR A 822 -37.12 -0.44 8.13
C TYR A 822 -36.47 0.47 9.16
N ARG A 823 -37.03 0.51 10.36
CA ARG A 823 -36.30 1.01 11.53
C ARG A 823 -35.23 -0.01 11.95
N CYS A 824 -34.13 0.45 12.52
CA CYS A 824 -32.97 -0.38 12.87
C CYS A 824 -33.29 -1.55 13.81
N ASP A 825 -34.37 -1.46 14.60
CA ASP A 825 -34.83 -2.54 15.48
C ASP A 825 -35.62 -3.64 14.76
N GLY A 826 -36.02 -3.41 13.51
CA GLY A 826 -36.76 -4.35 12.67
C GLY A 826 -38.23 -4.55 13.08
N GLN A 827 -38.73 -3.85 14.10
CA GLN A 827 -40.10 -4.01 14.59
C GLN A 827 -41.13 -3.22 13.79
N VAL A 828 -40.68 -2.21 13.05
CA VAL A 828 -41.53 -1.27 12.33
C VAL A 828 -40.87 -0.83 11.03
N PHE A 829 -41.68 -0.48 10.05
CA PHE A 829 -41.25 0.08 8.78
C PHE A 829 -42.12 1.28 8.39
N ALA A 830 -41.54 2.19 7.61
CA ALA A 830 -42.23 3.34 7.06
C ALA A 830 -42.33 3.24 5.54
N THR A 831 -43.42 3.79 5.00
CA THR A 831 -43.68 3.89 3.56
C THR A 831 -44.03 5.33 3.21
N CYS A 832 -43.55 5.82 2.07
CA CYS A 832 -43.91 7.14 1.56
C CYS A 832 -44.53 7.03 0.16
N SER A 833 -45.49 7.91 -0.13
CA SER A 833 -46.32 7.79 -1.34
C SER A 833 -46.52 9.12 -2.05
N ALA A 834 -46.89 9.02 -3.32
CA ALA A 834 -47.44 10.11 -4.12
C ALA A 834 -48.74 10.69 -3.54
N ASP A 835 -49.41 9.99 -2.60
CA ASP A 835 -50.60 10.50 -1.88
C ASP A 835 -50.30 11.58 -0.81
N THR A 836 -49.06 12.11 -0.81
CA THR A 836 -48.51 13.11 0.12
C THR A 836 -48.35 12.65 1.57
N THR A 837 -48.61 11.37 1.88
CA THR A 837 -48.54 10.84 3.24
C THR A 837 -47.35 9.91 3.43
N ILE A 838 -46.88 9.84 4.69
CA ILE A 838 -45.96 8.80 5.15
C ILE A 838 -46.73 7.95 6.15
N ARG A 839 -46.69 6.62 6.00
CA ARG A 839 -47.36 5.69 6.91
C ARG A 839 -46.33 4.82 7.61
N ILE A 840 -46.59 4.54 8.89
CA ILE A 840 -45.74 3.68 9.72
C ILE A 840 -46.55 2.44 10.07
N TRP A 841 -45.89 1.29 9.96
CA TRP A 841 -46.46 -0.04 10.07
C TRP A 841 -45.64 -0.89 11.02
N SER A 842 -46.27 -1.86 11.70
CA SER A 842 -45.55 -2.91 12.41
C SER A 842 -44.89 -3.88 11.42
N ALA A 843 -43.88 -4.62 11.85
CA ALA A 843 -43.20 -5.63 11.05
C ALA A 843 -44.16 -6.72 10.53
N GLU A 844 -45.28 -6.96 11.21
CA GLU A 844 -46.33 -7.88 10.78
C GLU A 844 -47.35 -7.23 9.83
N GLY A 845 -47.12 -6.00 9.38
CA GLY A 845 -47.99 -5.31 8.42
C GLY A 845 -49.18 -4.59 9.02
N LYS A 846 -49.23 -4.37 10.34
CA LYS A 846 -50.34 -3.62 10.97
C LYS A 846 -50.09 -2.12 10.87
N TRP A 847 -51.09 -1.38 10.42
CA TRP A 847 -51.03 0.09 10.35
C TRP A 847 -50.98 0.71 11.76
N LEU A 848 -50.00 1.58 12.02
CA LEU A 848 -49.80 2.23 13.32
C LEU A 848 -50.19 3.71 13.28
N GLN A 849 -49.59 4.47 12.36
CA GLN A 849 -49.79 5.92 12.29
C GLN A 849 -49.58 6.47 10.88
N THR A 850 -50.08 7.68 10.63
CA THR A 850 -49.90 8.43 9.38
C THR A 850 -49.36 9.83 9.68
N LEU A 851 -48.26 10.19 9.05
CA LEU A 851 -47.65 11.52 9.14
C LEU A 851 -48.17 12.38 7.99
N ASN A 852 -48.84 13.47 8.35
CA ASN A 852 -49.39 14.44 7.42
C ASN A 852 -48.64 15.77 7.58
N GLY A 853 -48.12 16.32 6.48
CA GLY A 853 -47.51 17.65 6.51
C GLY A 853 -46.78 18.07 5.25
N HIS A 854 -46.44 17.14 4.35
CA HIS A 854 -46.02 17.48 2.99
C HIS A 854 -47.21 17.95 2.15
N THR A 855 -46.94 18.86 1.21
CA THR A 855 -47.97 19.44 0.33
C THR A 855 -48.00 18.82 -1.07
N ALA A 856 -47.04 17.93 -1.36
CA ALA A 856 -46.91 17.20 -2.61
C ALA A 856 -46.36 15.79 -2.36
N GLU A 857 -46.07 15.06 -3.43
CA GLU A 857 -45.57 13.68 -3.43
C GLU A 857 -44.29 13.54 -2.57
N VAL A 858 -44.17 12.45 -1.82
CA VAL A 858 -42.98 12.15 -0.99
C VAL A 858 -42.17 11.07 -1.68
N TYR A 859 -40.95 11.41 -2.12
CA TYR A 859 -40.11 10.53 -2.94
C TYR A 859 -39.21 9.62 -2.11
N SER A 860 -38.71 10.08 -0.96
CA SER A 860 -37.76 9.30 -0.16
C SER A 860 -37.88 9.58 1.33
N ILE A 861 -37.53 8.57 2.12
CA ILE A 861 -37.55 8.58 3.58
C ILE A 861 -36.33 7.84 4.12
N ALA A 862 -35.85 8.25 5.30
CA ALA A 862 -34.77 7.56 6.00
C ALA A 862 -34.95 7.69 7.52
N TYR A 863 -34.72 6.60 8.26
CA TYR A 863 -34.65 6.62 9.72
C TYR A 863 -33.25 7.03 10.19
N SER A 864 -33.18 7.74 11.32
CA SER A 864 -31.92 7.90 12.04
C SER A 864 -31.43 6.55 12.58
N PRO A 865 -30.11 6.33 12.73
CA PRO A 865 -29.56 5.07 13.21
C PRO A 865 -30.03 4.67 14.62
N ASP A 866 -30.37 5.64 15.46
CA ASP A 866 -30.96 5.43 16.79
C ASP A 866 -32.47 5.15 16.75
N GLY A 867 -33.10 5.27 15.58
CA GLY A 867 -34.54 5.09 15.36
C GLY A 867 -35.44 6.18 15.97
N SER A 868 -34.87 7.26 16.51
CA SER A 868 -35.63 8.32 17.19
C SER A 868 -36.26 9.32 16.23
N GLN A 869 -35.68 9.50 15.05
CA GLN A 869 -36.09 10.47 14.03
C GLN A 869 -36.32 9.82 12.68
N LEU A 870 -37.13 10.47 11.85
CA LEU A 870 -37.38 10.14 10.46
C LEU A 870 -37.20 11.41 9.61
N VAL A 871 -36.47 11.31 8.51
CA VAL A 871 -36.35 12.37 7.50
C VAL A 871 -37.16 11.99 6.27
N SER A 872 -37.83 12.96 5.67
CA SER A 872 -38.54 12.80 4.40
C SER A 872 -38.20 13.88 3.38
N ALA A 873 -38.10 13.47 2.12
CA ALA A 873 -37.86 14.32 0.96
C ALA A 873 -39.07 14.32 0.03
N SER A 874 -39.46 15.51 -0.44
CA SER A 874 -40.68 15.69 -1.21
C SER A 874 -40.50 16.61 -2.43
N LYS A 875 -41.43 16.42 -3.37
CA LYS A 875 -41.74 17.30 -4.48
C LYS A 875 -42.07 18.74 -4.08
N ASP A 876 -42.49 18.96 -2.83
CA ASP A 876 -42.76 20.31 -2.32
C ASP A 876 -41.50 21.16 -2.06
N LYS A 877 -40.31 20.64 -2.45
CA LYS A 877 -38.98 21.25 -2.32
C LYS A 877 -38.43 21.27 -0.91
N THR A 878 -39.14 20.68 0.05
CA THR A 878 -38.76 20.67 1.46
C THR A 878 -38.24 19.31 1.89
N VAL A 879 -37.33 19.34 2.86
CA VAL A 879 -36.98 18.16 3.67
C VAL A 879 -37.65 18.34 5.03
N LYS A 880 -38.35 17.33 5.54
CA LYS A 880 -39.00 17.39 6.86
C LYS A 880 -38.37 16.39 7.82
N LEU A 881 -38.18 16.83 9.05
CA LEU A 881 -37.72 16.05 10.19
C LEU A 881 -38.90 15.72 11.09
N TRP A 882 -39.09 14.45 11.38
CA TRP A 882 -40.16 13.94 12.22
C TRP A 882 -39.56 13.22 13.42
N SER A 883 -40.20 13.33 14.56
CA SER A 883 -39.96 12.43 15.69
C SER A 883 -40.74 11.14 15.49
N TRP A 884 -40.28 10.07 16.13
CA TRP A 884 -40.97 8.77 16.14
C TRP A 884 -42.45 8.87 16.57
N ASP A 885 -42.79 9.80 17.47
CA ASP A 885 -44.17 10.05 17.91
C ASP A 885 -45.07 10.68 16.83
N GLY A 886 -44.52 10.96 15.66
CA GLY A 886 -45.19 11.56 14.52
C GLY A 886 -45.26 13.09 14.56
N SER A 887 -44.64 13.73 15.55
CA SER A 887 -44.54 15.19 15.59
C SER A 887 -43.52 15.69 14.56
N LEU A 888 -43.87 16.80 13.89
CA LEU A 888 -42.98 17.49 12.97
C LEU A 888 -41.98 18.34 13.77
N LEU A 889 -40.70 17.97 13.73
CA LEU A 889 -39.62 18.64 14.44
C LEU A 889 -39.15 19.89 13.68
N ALA A 890 -38.92 19.75 12.36
CA ALA A 890 -38.46 20.85 11.52
C ALA A 890 -38.92 20.69 10.06
N SER A 891 -39.12 21.82 9.39
CA SER A 891 -39.30 21.91 7.94
C SER A 891 -38.12 22.68 7.37
N LEU A 892 -37.37 22.05 6.47
CA LEU A 892 -36.10 22.54 5.98
C LEU A 892 -36.25 23.05 4.54
N ASP A 893 -36.23 24.36 4.42
CA ASP A 893 -36.31 25.07 3.15
C ASP A 893 -34.88 25.46 2.73
N GLY A 894 -34.31 24.75 1.76
CA GLY A 894 -32.97 25.06 1.26
C GLY A 894 -32.66 24.61 -0.16
N HIS A 895 -33.40 23.65 -0.71
CA HIS A 895 -33.33 23.31 -2.12
C HIS A 895 -34.21 24.22 -2.97
N SER A 896 -33.80 24.47 -4.21
CA SER A 896 -34.54 25.34 -5.14
C SER A 896 -35.59 24.60 -5.99
N ALA A 897 -35.48 23.27 -6.02
CA ALA A 897 -36.33 22.34 -6.77
C ALA A 897 -36.72 21.13 -5.90
N GLU A 898 -37.40 20.15 -6.51
CA GLU A 898 -37.88 18.93 -5.84
C GLU A 898 -36.73 18.15 -5.20
N VAL A 899 -36.97 17.52 -4.06
CA VAL A 899 -35.96 16.71 -3.35
C VAL A 899 -36.27 15.24 -3.58
N ASN A 900 -35.37 14.54 -4.27
CA ASN A 900 -35.58 13.16 -4.73
C ASN A 900 -35.17 12.13 -3.68
N CYS A 901 -34.09 12.39 -2.93
CA CYS A 901 -33.49 11.39 -2.04
C CYS A 901 -32.94 11.99 -0.74
N VAL A 902 -32.93 11.18 0.32
CA VAL A 902 -32.34 11.48 1.63
C VAL A 902 -31.65 10.25 2.21
N ALA A 903 -30.58 10.46 2.97
CA ALA A 903 -29.88 9.39 3.70
C ALA A 903 -29.21 9.95 4.97
N PHE A 904 -29.20 9.16 6.04
CA PHE A 904 -28.49 9.48 7.28
C PHE A 904 -27.04 8.97 7.26
N SER A 905 -26.16 9.65 7.97
CA SER A 905 -24.83 9.15 8.32
C SER A 905 -24.94 8.04 9.37
N ALA A 906 -23.97 7.12 9.39
CA ALA A 906 -23.98 5.97 10.30
C ALA A 906 -23.94 6.37 11.80
N ASP A 907 -23.35 7.53 12.11
CA ASP A 907 -23.30 8.10 13.46
C ASP A 907 -24.58 8.87 13.85
N GLY A 908 -25.50 9.10 12.90
CA GLY A 908 -26.73 9.86 13.10
C GLY A 908 -26.54 11.37 13.29
N GLN A 909 -25.32 11.90 13.17
CA GLN A 909 -25.07 13.33 13.35
C GLN A 909 -25.45 14.17 12.14
N PHE A 910 -25.41 13.59 10.95
CA PHE A 910 -25.67 14.26 9.69
C PHE A 910 -26.68 13.48 8.84
N PHE A 911 -27.31 14.19 7.92
CA PHE A 911 -28.02 13.57 6.80
C PHE A 911 -27.77 14.36 5.52
N ALA A 912 -27.88 13.70 4.39
CA ALA A 912 -27.70 14.28 3.07
C ALA A 912 -29.03 14.26 2.32
N SER A 913 -29.26 15.26 1.48
CA SER A 913 -30.40 15.31 0.55
C SER A 913 -29.92 15.63 -0.86
N GLY A 914 -30.47 14.92 -1.85
CA GLY A 914 -30.23 15.15 -3.27
C GLY A 914 -31.48 15.69 -3.98
N SER A 915 -31.29 16.63 -4.89
CA SER A 915 -32.40 17.37 -5.52
C SER A 915 -32.24 17.48 -7.04
N ILE A 916 -33.35 17.82 -7.70
CA ILE A 916 -33.43 18.25 -9.10
C ILE A 916 -32.59 19.52 -9.36
N ASP A 917 -32.28 20.30 -8.32
CA ASP A 917 -31.39 21.47 -8.44
C ASP A 917 -29.91 21.13 -8.66
N GLN A 918 -29.59 19.86 -8.94
CA GLN A 918 -28.25 19.32 -9.23
C GLN A 918 -27.29 19.34 -8.02
N SER A 919 -27.79 19.74 -6.84
CA SER A 919 -26.98 19.83 -5.63
C SER A 919 -27.28 18.71 -4.65
N VAL A 920 -26.25 18.37 -3.87
CA VAL A 920 -26.39 17.56 -2.67
C VAL A 920 -26.17 18.46 -1.46
N LYS A 921 -27.09 18.48 -0.50
CA LYS A 921 -26.95 19.25 0.73
C LYS A 921 -26.70 18.34 1.91
N ILE A 922 -25.74 18.71 2.76
CA ILE A 922 -25.45 18.04 4.02
C ILE A 922 -26.01 18.90 5.15
N TRP A 923 -26.80 18.27 6.01
CA TRP A 923 -27.48 18.85 7.14
C TRP A 923 -27.02 18.16 8.41
N ARG A 924 -27.05 18.87 9.54
CA ARG A 924 -26.95 18.23 10.86
C ARG A 924 -28.34 17.67 11.24
N SER A 925 -28.38 16.68 12.11
CA SER A 925 -29.63 16.09 12.64
C SER A 925 -30.60 17.09 13.29
N ASP A 926 -30.14 18.29 13.69
CA ASP A 926 -30.99 19.40 14.14
C ASP A 926 -31.69 20.16 13.01
N GLY A 927 -31.39 19.85 11.75
CA GLY A 927 -31.92 20.52 10.56
C GLY A 927 -31.08 21.69 10.05
N THR A 928 -29.92 21.99 10.66
CA THR A 928 -29.06 23.07 10.19
C THR A 928 -28.28 22.66 8.93
N LEU A 929 -28.29 23.54 7.91
CA LEU A 929 -27.52 23.32 6.69
C LEU A 929 -26.02 23.50 6.96
N VAL A 930 -25.23 22.47 6.70
CA VAL A 930 -23.77 22.48 6.91
C VAL A 930 -23.06 22.83 5.61
N LYS A 931 -23.35 22.11 4.52
CA LYS A 931 -22.69 22.28 3.21
C LYS A 931 -23.64 22.03 2.05
N THR A 932 -23.33 22.67 0.92
CA THR A 932 -23.94 22.40 -0.39
C THR A 932 -22.84 21.94 -1.34
N LEU A 933 -23.01 20.75 -1.92
CA LEU A 933 -22.10 20.12 -2.86
C LEU A 933 -22.64 20.32 -4.27
N ASN A 934 -21.87 21.02 -5.08
CA ASN A 934 -22.20 21.28 -6.48
C ASN A 934 -21.16 20.55 -7.35
N GLY A 935 -21.61 19.72 -8.26
CA GLY A 935 -20.72 19.03 -9.20
C GLY A 935 -21.44 18.18 -10.24
N HIS A 936 -22.64 17.68 -9.94
CA HIS A 936 -23.48 17.02 -10.93
C HIS A 936 -23.96 18.01 -11.99
N SER A 937 -24.17 17.50 -13.20
CA SER A 937 -24.68 18.28 -14.33
C SER A 937 -26.18 18.08 -14.59
N ALA A 938 -26.80 17.15 -13.85
CA ALA A 938 -28.22 16.84 -13.90
C ALA A 938 -28.74 16.54 -12.47
N GLU A 939 -30.00 16.12 -12.36
CA GLU A 939 -30.63 15.87 -11.07
C GLU A 939 -29.98 14.72 -10.29
N VAL A 940 -29.98 14.84 -8.96
CA VAL A 940 -29.45 13.81 -8.06
C VAL A 940 -30.58 12.86 -7.68
N THR A 941 -30.42 11.58 -8.01
CA THR A 941 -31.45 10.55 -7.87
C THR A 941 -31.31 9.76 -6.56
N SER A 942 -30.06 9.56 -6.09
CA SER A 942 -29.78 8.79 -4.88
C SER A 942 -28.54 9.32 -4.16
N VAL A 943 -28.56 9.27 -2.83
CA VAL A 943 -27.43 9.63 -1.96
C VAL A 943 -27.24 8.56 -0.89
N VAL A 944 -26.01 8.22 -0.55
CA VAL A 944 -25.70 7.22 0.50
C VAL A 944 -24.38 7.56 1.19
N PHE A 945 -24.35 7.47 2.52
CA PHE A 945 -23.11 7.58 3.28
C PHE A 945 -22.35 6.25 3.28
N SER A 946 -21.03 6.33 3.35
CA SER A 946 -20.21 5.14 3.62
C SER A 946 -20.51 4.59 5.02
N PRO A 947 -20.42 3.26 5.24
CA PRO A 947 -20.74 2.66 6.55
C PRO A 947 -19.87 3.16 7.71
N ASP A 948 -18.67 3.66 7.42
CA ASP A 948 -17.77 4.29 8.38
C ASP A 948 -18.08 5.77 8.65
N GLY A 949 -19.04 6.35 7.91
CA GLY A 949 -19.45 7.76 8.03
C GLY A 949 -18.45 8.78 7.46
N THR A 950 -17.34 8.35 6.85
CA THR A 950 -16.26 9.24 6.42
C THR A 950 -16.49 9.87 5.04
N ALA A 951 -17.44 9.35 4.27
CA ALA A 951 -17.72 9.80 2.92
C ALA A 951 -19.20 9.70 2.51
N LEU A 952 -19.49 10.34 1.39
CA LEU A 952 -20.82 10.42 0.79
C LEU A 952 -20.74 10.09 -0.70
N VAL A 953 -21.68 9.30 -1.21
CA VAL A 953 -21.79 8.98 -2.63
C VAL A 953 -23.12 9.51 -3.15
N SER A 954 -23.10 10.15 -4.31
CA SER A 954 -24.29 10.60 -5.03
C SER A 954 -24.34 10.00 -6.43
N ALA A 955 -25.54 9.59 -6.83
CA ALA A 955 -25.85 9.14 -8.18
C ALA A 955 -26.77 10.16 -8.87
N SER A 956 -26.61 10.33 -10.18
CA SER A 956 -27.32 11.35 -10.95
C SER A 956 -27.77 10.85 -12.31
N GLU A 957 -28.72 11.59 -12.89
CA GLU A 957 -29.15 11.42 -14.28
C GLU A 957 -28.07 11.77 -15.32
N ASP A 958 -26.98 12.41 -14.91
CA ASP A 958 -25.82 12.64 -15.80
C ASP A 958 -25.02 11.37 -16.13
N SER A 959 -25.55 10.19 -15.73
CA SER A 959 -24.94 8.87 -15.89
C SER A 959 -23.67 8.66 -15.05
N THR A 960 -23.38 9.57 -14.12
CA THR A 960 -22.20 9.50 -13.25
C THR A 960 -22.56 9.23 -11.80
N ILE A 961 -21.58 8.69 -11.08
CA ILE A 961 -21.61 8.56 -9.62
C ILE A 961 -20.46 9.39 -9.07
N GLN A 962 -20.74 10.31 -8.16
CA GLN A 962 -19.73 11.15 -7.53
C GLN A 962 -19.51 10.73 -6.08
N PHE A 963 -18.24 10.65 -5.71
CA PHE A 963 -17.77 10.28 -4.40
C PHE A 963 -17.19 11.53 -3.73
N TRP A 964 -17.73 11.87 -2.57
CA TRP A 964 -17.46 13.08 -1.84
C TRP A 964 -16.88 12.74 -0.47
N SER A 965 -15.97 13.59 -0.02
CA SER A 965 -15.65 13.67 1.39
C SER A 965 -16.79 14.33 2.17
N VAL A 966 -16.92 14.03 3.46
CA VAL A 966 -17.76 14.82 4.40
C VAL A 966 -17.37 16.30 4.42
N ASP A 967 -16.12 16.64 4.08
CA ASP A 967 -15.68 18.02 3.89
C ASP A 967 -16.24 18.68 2.63
N GLY A 968 -16.96 17.95 1.79
CA GLY A 968 -17.53 18.43 0.54
C GLY A 968 -16.52 18.56 -0.60
N THR A 969 -15.34 17.97 -0.46
CA THR A 969 -14.40 17.83 -1.58
C THR A 969 -14.86 16.68 -2.47
N LEU A 970 -14.94 16.92 -3.78
CA LEU A 970 -15.15 15.85 -4.75
C LEU A 970 -13.86 15.03 -4.84
N LEU A 971 -13.94 13.76 -4.42
CA LEU A 971 -12.81 12.83 -4.46
C LEU A 971 -12.72 12.15 -5.82
N ARG A 972 -13.88 11.74 -6.37
CA ARG A 972 -13.92 10.90 -7.55
C ARG A 972 -15.25 11.00 -8.30
N THR A 973 -15.19 10.88 -9.61
CA THR A 973 -16.35 10.57 -10.46
C THR A 973 -16.15 9.19 -11.10
N PHE A 974 -17.11 8.29 -10.89
CA PHE A 974 -17.18 6.98 -11.53
C PHE A 974 -18.03 7.08 -12.80
N ASN A 975 -17.43 6.64 -13.91
CA ASN A 975 -18.06 6.59 -15.22
C ASN A 975 -18.13 5.12 -15.62
N GLY A 976 -19.35 4.59 -15.79
CA GLY A 976 -19.54 3.18 -16.15
C GLY A 976 -20.94 2.87 -16.66
N HIS A 977 -21.95 3.58 -16.15
CA HIS A 977 -23.29 3.53 -16.72
C HIS A 977 -23.36 4.30 -18.03
N THR A 978 -24.17 3.81 -18.96
CA THR A 978 -24.41 4.46 -20.27
C THR A 978 -25.70 5.27 -20.30
N ALA A 979 -26.42 5.30 -19.19
CA ALA A 979 -27.71 5.96 -19.00
C ALA A 979 -27.82 6.45 -17.54
N PRO A 980 -28.88 7.21 -17.18
CA PRO A 980 -29.09 7.70 -15.82
C PRO A 980 -28.92 6.64 -14.72
N VAL A 981 -28.23 7.00 -13.64
CA VAL A 981 -28.08 6.13 -12.47
C VAL A 981 -29.23 6.44 -11.51
N ARG A 982 -30.01 5.43 -11.12
CA ARG A 982 -31.20 5.63 -10.27
C ARG A 982 -30.95 5.35 -8.80
N SER A 983 -30.03 4.43 -8.49
CA SER A 983 -29.81 4.00 -7.11
C SER A 983 -28.36 3.58 -6.88
N VAL A 984 -27.88 3.84 -5.67
CA VAL A 984 -26.55 3.49 -5.22
C VAL A 984 -26.59 3.05 -3.75
N THR A 985 -25.84 1.99 -3.41
CA THR A 985 -25.73 1.47 -2.05
C THR A 985 -24.34 0.91 -1.77
N PHE A 986 -23.90 0.97 -0.52
CA PHE A 986 -22.71 0.26 -0.08
C PHE A 986 -23.03 -1.17 0.38
N SER A 987 -22.04 -2.05 0.31
CA SER A 987 -22.03 -3.26 1.12
C SER A 987 -21.85 -2.91 2.61
N PRO A 988 -22.35 -3.75 3.55
CA PRO A 988 -22.22 -3.49 4.99
C PRO A 988 -20.78 -3.30 5.49
N ASP A 989 -19.80 -3.89 4.80
CA ASP A 989 -18.37 -3.75 5.11
C ASP A 989 -17.71 -2.51 4.47
N GLY A 990 -18.43 -1.74 3.66
CA GLY A 990 -17.95 -0.55 2.94
C GLY A 990 -16.98 -0.85 1.79
N LYS A 991 -16.67 -2.12 1.52
CA LYS A 991 -15.66 -2.52 0.52
C LYS A 991 -16.19 -2.55 -0.91
N ILE A 992 -17.49 -2.61 -1.10
CA ILE A 992 -18.12 -2.66 -2.43
C ILE A 992 -19.17 -1.57 -2.50
N LEU A 993 -19.10 -0.76 -3.55
CA LEU A 993 -20.15 0.17 -3.92
C LEU A 993 -20.96 -0.47 -5.06
N ILE A 994 -22.27 -0.38 -4.99
CA ILE A 994 -23.17 -0.98 -5.98
C ILE A 994 -24.06 0.11 -6.54
N SER A 995 -24.12 0.20 -7.87
CA SER A 995 -24.97 1.15 -8.57
C SER A 995 -25.89 0.46 -9.56
N ALA A 996 -27.05 1.05 -9.77
CA ALA A 996 -28.05 0.58 -10.72
C ALA A 996 -28.62 1.75 -11.52
N GLY A 997 -28.83 1.53 -12.82
CA GLY A 997 -29.28 2.57 -13.74
C GLY A 997 -30.29 2.10 -14.79
N GLU A 998 -30.68 3.03 -15.63
CA GLU A 998 -31.62 2.84 -16.75
C GLU A 998 -31.01 2.01 -17.90
N ASP A 999 -29.70 1.79 -17.86
CA ASP A 999 -28.96 0.93 -18.80
C ASP A 999 -29.14 -0.57 -18.51
N GLN A 1000 -30.08 -0.93 -17.63
CA GLN A 1000 -30.47 -2.30 -17.26
C GLN A 1000 -29.34 -3.08 -16.58
N LYS A 1001 -28.36 -2.37 -16.02
CA LYS A 1001 -27.17 -2.94 -15.41
C LYS A 1001 -27.10 -2.59 -13.93
N VAL A 1002 -26.64 -3.55 -13.16
CA VAL A 1002 -26.11 -3.31 -11.81
C VAL A 1002 -24.60 -3.45 -11.86
N ILE A 1003 -23.86 -2.42 -11.49
CA ILE A 1003 -22.39 -2.40 -11.49
C ILE A 1003 -21.90 -2.52 -10.05
N MET A 1004 -21.00 -3.47 -9.79
CA MET A 1004 -20.32 -3.61 -8.50
C MET A 1004 -18.90 -3.06 -8.61
N TRP A 1005 -18.65 -1.95 -7.92
CA TRP A 1005 -17.38 -1.25 -7.82
C TRP A 1005 -16.62 -1.76 -6.61
N ASN A 1006 -15.37 -2.20 -6.80
CA ASN A 1006 -14.57 -2.77 -5.72
C ASN A 1006 -13.64 -1.73 -5.11
N LEU A 1007 -13.84 -1.41 -3.83
CA LEU A 1007 -13.07 -0.47 -3.03
C LEU A 1007 -12.15 -1.19 -2.01
N ASP A 1008 -12.05 -2.52 -2.07
CA ASP A 1008 -11.16 -3.28 -1.19
C ASP A 1008 -9.69 -3.12 -1.62
N LEU A 1009 -8.92 -2.37 -0.83
CA LEU A 1009 -7.51 -2.06 -1.09
C LEU A 1009 -6.67 -3.33 -1.32
N GLU A 1010 -6.92 -4.40 -0.57
CA GLU A 1010 -6.15 -5.65 -0.71
C GLU A 1010 -6.43 -6.33 -2.05
N ASN A 1011 -7.71 -6.41 -2.45
CA ASN A 1011 -8.08 -6.97 -3.74
C ASN A 1011 -7.50 -6.13 -4.89
N LEU A 1012 -7.61 -4.80 -4.82
CA LEU A 1012 -7.07 -3.88 -5.82
C LEU A 1012 -5.56 -4.01 -5.96
N LEU A 1013 -4.82 -4.02 -4.84
CA LEU A 1013 -3.38 -4.22 -4.83
C LEU A 1013 -3.00 -5.59 -5.39
N SER A 1014 -3.71 -6.66 -5.03
CA SER A 1014 -3.43 -8.00 -5.55
C SER A 1014 -3.57 -8.05 -7.08
N ARG A 1015 -4.64 -7.48 -7.64
CA ARG A 1015 -4.88 -7.43 -9.09
C ARG A 1015 -3.85 -6.54 -9.79
N GLY A 1016 -3.58 -5.36 -9.26
CA GLY A 1016 -2.57 -4.44 -9.80
C GLY A 1016 -1.17 -5.06 -9.82
N CYS A 1017 -0.77 -5.71 -8.72
CA CYS A 1017 0.48 -6.44 -8.63
C CYS A 1017 0.57 -7.62 -9.61
N GLN A 1018 -0.51 -8.39 -9.79
CA GLN A 1018 -0.57 -9.48 -10.77
C GLN A 1018 -0.42 -8.96 -12.20
N TRP A 1019 -1.09 -7.85 -12.51
CA TRP A 1019 -1.02 -7.23 -13.84
C TRP A 1019 0.38 -6.71 -14.17
N LEU A 1020 1.03 -6.03 -13.22
CA LEU A 1020 2.37 -5.45 -13.41
C LEU A 1020 3.50 -6.49 -13.38
N GLN A 1021 3.26 -7.70 -12.87
CA GLN A 1021 4.33 -8.66 -12.58
C GLN A 1021 5.19 -8.98 -13.81
N GLU A 1022 4.55 -9.20 -14.97
CA GLU A 1022 5.30 -9.54 -16.18
C GLU A 1022 6.00 -8.32 -16.76
N TYR A 1023 5.32 -7.17 -16.83
CA TYR A 1023 5.88 -5.91 -17.30
C TYR A 1023 7.16 -5.52 -16.55
N LEU A 1024 7.12 -5.55 -15.21
CA LEU A 1024 8.26 -5.18 -14.36
C LEU A 1024 9.45 -6.14 -14.50
N ARG A 1025 9.21 -7.39 -14.88
CA ARG A 1025 10.27 -8.40 -15.09
C ARG A 1025 10.93 -8.28 -16.45
N THR A 1026 10.16 -7.96 -17.48
CA THR A 1026 10.65 -7.97 -18.86
C THR A 1026 11.15 -6.62 -19.34
N ASN A 1027 10.61 -5.52 -18.83
CA ASN A 1027 10.98 -4.19 -19.32
C ASN A 1027 12.28 -3.68 -18.68
N SER A 1028 13.24 -3.30 -19.52
CA SER A 1028 14.53 -2.73 -19.11
C SER A 1028 14.44 -1.26 -18.70
N ASN A 1029 13.44 -0.51 -19.17
CA ASN A 1029 13.34 0.93 -19.00
C ASN A 1029 12.69 1.37 -17.68
N VAL A 1030 12.10 0.42 -16.94
CA VAL A 1030 11.62 0.69 -15.57
C VAL A 1030 12.82 0.79 -14.64
N SER A 1031 12.84 1.82 -13.78
CA SER A 1031 13.92 2.02 -12.83
C SER A 1031 14.07 0.81 -11.90
N GLU A 1032 15.31 0.45 -11.55
CA GLU A 1032 15.55 -0.67 -10.62
C GLU A 1032 14.98 -0.39 -9.23
N GLU A 1033 14.82 0.88 -8.85
CA GLU A 1033 14.17 1.29 -7.61
C GLU A 1033 12.66 1.04 -7.64
N ASP A 1034 11.96 1.38 -8.73
CA ASP A 1034 10.52 1.10 -8.88
C ASP A 1034 10.26 -0.40 -8.99
N LYS A 1035 11.10 -1.13 -9.74
CA LYS A 1035 11.04 -2.59 -9.79
C LYS A 1035 11.18 -3.16 -8.38
N ARG A 1036 12.19 -2.75 -7.62
CA ARG A 1036 12.38 -3.22 -6.25
C ARG A 1036 11.22 -2.81 -5.36
N THR A 1037 10.80 -1.56 -5.37
CA THR A 1037 9.74 -1.06 -4.47
C THR A 1037 8.41 -1.72 -4.76
N CYS A 1038 8.04 -1.84 -6.03
CA CYS A 1038 6.80 -2.51 -6.43
C CYS A 1038 6.89 -4.03 -6.23
N LEU A 1039 7.97 -4.71 -6.65
CA LEU A 1039 8.11 -6.16 -6.48
C LEU A 1039 8.27 -6.56 -5.01
N THR A 1040 9.03 -5.82 -4.19
CA THR A 1040 9.14 -6.06 -2.75
C THR A 1040 7.86 -5.68 -2.02
N GLY A 1041 7.17 -4.61 -2.44
CA GLY A 1041 5.86 -4.23 -1.94
C GLY A 1041 4.82 -5.31 -2.20
N CYS A 1042 4.72 -5.79 -3.44
CA CYS A 1042 3.87 -6.91 -3.82
C CYS A 1042 4.30 -8.21 -3.13
N ALA A 1043 5.60 -8.52 -3.00
CA ALA A 1043 6.07 -9.72 -2.30
C ALA A 1043 5.80 -9.68 -0.80
N TRP A 1044 5.97 -8.52 -0.15
CA TRP A 1044 5.55 -8.28 1.22
C TRP A 1044 4.05 -8.49 1.37
N LEU A 1045 3.24 -7.92 0.46
CA LEU A 1045 1.79 -8.11 0.44
C LEU A 1045 1.43 -9.59 0.30
N TYR A 1046 2.06 -10.32 -0.63
CA TYR A 1046 1.85 -11.76 -0.80
C TYR A 1046 2.26 -12.58 0.42
N LYS A 1047 3.36 -12.21 1.09
CA LYS A 1047 3.78 -12.86 2.33
C LYS A 1047 2.78 -12.57 3.46
N TYR A 1048 2.33 -11.32 3.57
CA TYR A 1048 1.35 -10.86 4.55
C TYR A 1048 0.00 -11.57 4.36
N LEU A 1049 -0.55 -11.57 3.14
CA LEU A 1049 -1.80 -12.25 2.79
C LEU A 1049 -1.74 -13.77 3.02
N LYS A 1050 -0.56 -14.39 2.87
CA LYS A 1050 -0.36 -15.81 3.20
C LYS A 1050 -0.19 -16.08 4.69
N SER A 1051 0.36 -15.13 5.44
CA SER A 1051 0.54 -15.26 6.90
C SER A 1051 -0.71 -14.92 7.70
N SER A 1052 -1.61 -14.13 7.12
CA SER A 1052 -2.93 -13.89 7.70
C SER A 1052 -3.80 -15.13 7.44
N PRO A 1053 -4.23 -15.88 8.46
CA PRO A 1053 -5.19 -16.95 8.25
C PRO A 1053 -6.47 -16.31 7.70
N ILE A 1054 -6.82 -16.65 6.47
CA ILE A 1054 -8.18 -16.49 5.98
C ILE A 1054 -9.07 -17.18 7.03
N PRO A 1055 -10.06 -16.50 7.65
CA PRO A 1055 -11.07 -17.21 8.40
C PRO A 1055 -11.73 -18.16 7.40
N GLY A 1056 -11.42 -19.45 7.48
CA GLY A 1056 -12.18 -20.46 6.79
C GLY A 1056 -13.66 -20.28 7.17
N PRO A 1057 -14.61 -20.67 6.31
CA PRO A 1057 -16.00 -20.73 6.74
C PRO A 1057 -16.01 -21.53 8.03
N ALA A 1058 -16.51 -20.93 9.12
CA ALA A 1058 -16.72 -21.63 10.36
C ALA A 1058 -17.48 -22.91 10.00
N ALA A 1059 -16.79 -24.05 10.09
CA ALA A 1059 -17.40 -25.33 9.90
C ALA A 1059 -18.48 -25.45 10.99
N SER A 1060 -19.70 -25.70 10.52
CA SER A 1060 -20.88 -26.05 11.31
C SER A 1060 -20.57 -26.99 12.47
#